data_AF-A0A9N9C256-F1
#
_entry.id   AF-A0A9N9C256-F1
#
_cell.length_a   1.000
_cell.length_b   1.000
_cell.length_c   1.000
_cell.angle_alpha   90.00
_cell.angle_beta   90.00
_cell.angle_gamma   90.00
#
_symmetry.space_group_name_H-M   'P 1'
#
loop_
_entity.id
_entity.type
_entity.pdbx_description
1 polymer ?
#
loop_
_entity_poly.entity_id
_entity_poly.type
_entity_poly.pdbx_seq_one_letter_code
_entity_poly.pdbx_strand_id
1 'polypeptide(L)'
;MVSVNFESTAVQRPPIVIYSHDGSKTEQKHALPAVFRAPIRPDIVNAVHTSIAKNKRQPYAVSKKAGHQTSAESWGTGRAVARIPRVSGGGTHRAGQGAFGNMCRGGRMFAPTKIWRKWHVKTNLNQKRYATASALAASSVPPLVLARGHRIEEIAEIPLVVSNDIESLAKTRAAVALLKAVNAYRDVVKVSNSRKLRAGKGKMRNRRHRQRRGPLIVYNEDHGVVKAFRNIPGVELVNVRHLNLLLLAPGGHLGRFIIWSHGAFALLDDLYGTYQKPASLKKDYRLPSHIISSSDVTRIINSTEIQSVLRPAGEKHQKRPYTQKKNPLRNNGVLIRLNPYAKVLRRAEILNAERRAANKITKKKRPSKSTTKASKKNQDPKFSFAPITSTSSFPTQTPQTSPPPPKPILTSDNLFYPLSRSPIPDIQNRAKIINTYGTCPICISQPQQQQRQSIYECPGCGYPTHCSKEHYEQDIEEHRKVCVWLREANEDEHDLRSGRKMTEFDFPGEQDLDQRVNMLTWDTYFYTRNFPSLDEDRSLRHVTKPLTYPVTMASVLHESGPYSLRNRLTSEGLKSLIALQLDQVIRIMVVGARAEAQLPADVYNEICHLFPDNTFHIHFIGPESLPPPSFSPSPPQQNRDEEKGEKLSPFSTITKHYGPRLSFTWAKQMYHDYHESMHPFDPYTDVFFLFSPGFAQPNGKDFWGKTLKKMLATKCAIFVTGYDEEDMLKGDETQQEADTNMDQDSDLKNNIKKDKTVPELDWLLTPGRNVFRSLKRDIDLQDVRKHIFTNWGIYGIRGKRGTRAEEDERDEVAVEEASPITTHPCFHVHSPLPRVVTPPPQHDSFYLHRLNDHEHLNILFPSNALVADDEPPIEWEFNTMIR
;
A
#
# COMPACT_ATOMS: atom_id res chain seq x y z
N MET A 1 27.04 41.89 1.48
CA MET A 1 27.09 40.42 1.51
C MET A 1 28.55 40.00 1.53
N VAL A 2 29.03 39.39 2.61
CA VAL A 2 30.39 38.84 2.66
C VAL A 2 30.35 37.45 2.02
N SER A 3 30.97 37.33 0.84
CA SER A 3 31.12 36.06 0.13
C SER A 3 32.14 35.17 0.88
N VAL A 4 31.65 34.32 1.78
CA VAL A 4 32.50 33.30 2.42
C VAL A 4 32.82 32.22 1.39
N ASN A 5 34.00 32.34 0.77
CA ASN A 5 34.55 31.29 -0.09
C ASN A 5 34.91 30.08 0.80
N PHE A 6 34.01 29.10 0.88
CA PHE A 6 34.37 27.77 1.34
C PHE A 6 35.32 27.13 0.31
N GLU A 7 36.62 27.31 0.50
CA GLU A 7 37.62 26.50 -0.19
C GLU A 7 37.38 25.03 0.18
N SER A 8 37.04 24.22 -0.83
CA SER A 8 36.91 22.79 -0.65
C SER A 8 38.25 22.22 -0.20
N THR A 9 38.30 21.80 1.07
CA THR A 9 39.48 21.28 1.78
C THR A 9 40.45 20.51 0.88
N ALA A 10 41.71 20.95 0.83
CA ALA A 10 42.73 20.40 -0.05
C ALA A 10 43.10 18.95 0.31
N VAL A 11 42.34 17.99 -0.21
CA VAL A 11 42.66 16.56 -0.06
C VAL A 11 43.97 16.28 -0.81
N GLN A 12 45.01 15.80 -0.10
CA GLN A 12 46.34 15.52 -0.66
C GLN A 12 46.32 14.35 -1.64
N ARG A 13 46.81 14.50 -2.87
CA ARG A 13 46.76 13.47 -3.94
C ARG A 13 47.94 12.50 -3.81
N PRO A 14 47.73 11.18 -3.61
CA PRO A 14 48.83 10.24 -3.46
C PRO A 14 49.58 10.03 -4.80
N PRO A 15 50.89 9.75 -4.78
CA PRO A 15 51.61 9.25 -5.94
C PRO A 15 51.31 7.76 -6.14
N ILE A 16 50.99 7.39 -7.38
CA ILE A 16 50.76 6.01 -7.83
C ILE A 16 52.03 5.47 -8.50
N VAL A 17 52.38 4.21 -8.25
CA VAL A 17 53.55 3.57 -8.85
C VAL A 17 53.24 3.08 -10.27
N ILE A 18 54.18 3.24 -11.19
CA ILE A 18 54.08 2.71 -12.56
C ILE A 18 54.74 1.32 -12.59
N TYR A 19 54.05 0.33 -13.14
CA TYR A 19 54.54 -1.04 -13.26
C TYR A 19 55.12 -1.28 -14.66
N SER A 20 56.17 -2.10 -14.74
CA SER A 20 56.75 -2.55 -16.01
C SER A 20 55.85 -3.59 -16.71
N HIS A 21 56.19 -3.96 -17.93
CA HIS A 21 55.53 -5.07 -18.64
C HIS A 21 55.74 -6.44 -17.97
N ASP A 22 56.80 -6.58 -17.17
CA ASP A 22 57.13 -7.76 -16.36
C ASP A 22 56.48 -7.73 -14.97
N GLY A 23 55.65 -6.74 -14.66
CA GLY A 23 54.94 -6.61 -13.38
C GLY A 23 55.81 -6.15 -12.21
N SER A 24 57.10 -5.87 -12.44
CA SER A 24 57.97 -5.21 -11.46
C SER A 24 57.60 -3.73 -11.29
N LYS A 25 57.90 -3.17 -10.11
CA LYS A 25 57.69 -1.74 -9.81
C LYS A 25 58.79 -0.92 -10.46
N THR A 26 58.43 0.08 -11.26
CA THR A 26 59.36 1.09 -11.78
C THR A 26 59.55 2.19 -10.73
N GLU A 27 60.69 2.88 -10.74
CA GLU A 27 60.94 4.03 -9.85
C GLU A 27 60.02 5.23 -10.14
N GLN A 28 59.51 5.32 -11.37
CA GLN A 28 58.61 6.37 -11.82
C GLN A 28 57.27 6.31 -11.08
N LYS A 29 56.83 7.47 -10.57
CA LYS A 29 55.55 7.65 -9.89
C LYS A 29 54.80 8.83 -10.50
N HIS A 30 53.47 8.75 -10.56
CA HIS A 30 52.62 9.83 -11.06
C HIS A 30 51.57 10.21 -10.02
N ALA A 31 51.30 11.49 -9.82
CA ALA A 31 50.24 11.93 -8.91
C ALA A 31 48.87 11.42 -9.37
N LEU A 32 48.03 10.94 -8.45
CA LEU A 32 46.66 10.51 -8.75
C LEU A 32 45.85 11.67 -9.38
N PRO A 33 45.31 11.50 -10.62
CA PRO A 33 44.50 12.54 -11.25
C PRO A 33 43.27 12.91 -10.44
N ALA A 34 42.89 14.19 -10.46
CA ALA A 34 41.82 14.72 -9.61
C ALA A 34 40.45 14.07 -9.90
N VAL A 35 40.23 13.56 -11.12
CA VAL A 35 38.99 12.86 -11.51
C VAL A 35 38.70 11.62 -10.66
N PHE A 36 39.72 10.94 -10.11
CA PHE A 36 39.53 9.79 -9.22
C PHE A 36 38.93 10.16 -7.85
N ARG A 37 38.78 11.46 -7.58
CA ARG A 37 38.17 12.00 -6.36
C ARG A 37 36.79 12.57 -6.59
N ALA A 38 36.31 12.58 -7.84
CA ALA A 38 34.97 13.08 -8.13
C ALA A 38 33.91 12.34 -7.28
N PRO A 39 32.89 13.05 -6.76
CA PRO A 39 31.81 12.44 -5.99
C PRO A 39 31.18 11.26 -6.73
N ILE A 40 31.05 10.14 -6.04
CA ILE A 40 30.51 8.89 -6.58
C ILE A 40 28.98 8.91 -6.44
N ARG A 41 28.27 9.17 -7.54
CA ARG A 41 26.79 9.16 -7.59
C ARG A 41 26.23 7.98 -8.41
N PRO A 42 25.85 6.86 -7.76
CA PRO A 42 25.34 5.67 -8.46
C PRO A 42 23.99 5.93 -9.15
N ASP A 43 23.18 6.83 -8.61
CA ASP A 43 21.89 7.25 -9.13
C ASP A 43 22.00 7.97 -10.49
N ILE A 44 22.87 8.99 -10.59
CA ILE A 44 23.19 9.68 -11.85
C ILE A 44 23.74 8.66 -12.85
N VAL A 45 24.67 7.80 -12.43
CA VAL A 45 25.31 6.81 -13.30
C VAL A 45 24.28 5.83 -13.86
N ASN A 46 23.34 5.34 -13.06
CA ASN A 46 22.29 4.44 -13.52
C ASN A 46 21.30 5.14 -14.48
N ALA A 47 20.83 6.34 -14.14
CA ALA A 47 19.91 7.12 -14.97
C ALA A 47 20.51 7.49 -16.34
N VAL A 48 21.77 7.93 -16.34
CA VAL A 48 22.53 8.25 -17.57
C VAL A 48 22.87 6.98 -18.36
N HIS A 49 23.34 5.91 -17.72
CA HIS A 49 23.61 4.63 -18.38
C HIS A 49 22.35 4.10 -19.07
N THR A 50 21.20 4.08 -18.37
CA THR A 50 19.92 3.62 -18.92
C THR A 50 19.47 4.47 -20.11
N SER A 51 19.70 5.78 -20.07
CA SER A 51 19.40 6.69 -21.18
C SER A 51 20.32 6.46 -22.40
N ILE A 52 21.63 6.35 -22.20
CA ILE A 52 22.60 6.10 -23.27
C ILE A 52 22.42 4.69 -23.86
N ALA A 53 22.13 3.67 -23.04
CA ALA A 53 21.92 2.30 -23.50
C ALA A 53 20.72 2.16 -24.44
N LYS A 54 19.67 2.98 -24.26
CA LYS A 54 18.52 3.05 -25.19
C LYS A 54 18.95 3.50 -26.59
N ASN A 55 19.98 4.33 -26.73
CA ASN A 55 20.45 4.86 -28.01
C ASN A 55 21.16 3.84 -28.92
N LYS A 56 21.48 2.64 -28.43
CA LYS A 56 22.02 1.53 -29.24
C LYS A 56 20.91 0.61 -29.80
N ARG A 57 19.63 0.88 -29.50
CA ARG A 57 18.51 0.03 -29.94
C ARG A 57 18.16 0.29 -31.40
N GLN A 58 18.08 -0.77 -32.19
CA GLN A 58 17.49 -0.71 -33.52
C GLN A 58 15.95 -0.64 -33.42
N PRO A 59 15.28 0.23 -34.20
CA PRO A 59 13.83 0.24 -34.32
C PRO A 59 13.29 -1.10 -34.78
N TYR A 60 12.11 -1.49 -34.27
CA TYR A 60 11.34 -2.62 -34.80
C TYR A 60 9.86 -2.24 -34.90
N ALA A 61 9.22 -2.75 -35.95
CA ALA A 61 7.82 -2.48 -36.27
C ALA A 61 7.20 -3.71 -36.93
N VAL A 62 5.86 -3.80 -36.90
CA VAL A 62 5.10 -4.76 -37.70
C VAL A 62 4.71 -4.09 -39.02
N SER A 63 4.64 -4.83 -40.11
CA SER A 63 4.24 -4.29 -41.42
C SER A 63 2.89 -3.57 -41.32
N LYS A 64 2.79 -2.37 -41.90
CA LYS A 64 1.56 -1.56 -41.91
C LYS A 64 0.37 -2.32 -42.55
N LYS A 65 0.64 -3.20 -43.52
CA LYS A 65 -0.37 -3.98 -44.24
C LYS A 65 -0.74 -5.31 -43.55
N ALA A 66 -0.03 -5.71 -42.49
CA ALA A 66 -0.28 -6.99 -41.83
C ALA A 66 -1.71 -7.07 -41.25
N GLY A 67 -2.45 -8.12 -41.61
CA GLY A 67 -3.86 -8.28 -41.25
C GLY A 67 -4.84 -7.34 -41.96
N HIS A 68 -4.39 -6.56 -42.95
CA HIS A 68 -5.18 -5.63 -43.78
C HIS A 68 -5.09 -5.92 -45.30
N GLN A 69 -4.54 -7.08 -45.67
CA GLN A 69 -4.42 -7.51 -47.07
C GLN A 69 -5.67 -8.23 -47.60
N THR A 70 -6.57 -8.67 -46.71
CA THR A 70 -7.82 -9.36 -47.06
C THR A 70 -8.97 -8.37 -47.15
N SER A 71 -9.73 -8.39 -48.25
CA SER A 71 -11.07 -7.77 -48.25
C SER A 71 -11.99 -8.55 -47.31
N ALA A 72 -12.73 -7.82 -46.46
CA ALA A 72 -13.65 -8.39 -45.49
C ALA A 72 -14.65 -7.33 -45.03
N GLU A 73 -15.90 -7.73 -44.82
CA GLU A 73 -16.99 -6.84 -44.41
C GLU A 73 -17.81 -7.51 -43.31
N SER A 74 -18.44 -6.71 -42.43
CA SER A 74 -19.33 -7.26 -41.41
C SER A 74 -20.66 -7.66 -42.05
N TRP A 75 -21.14 -8.87 -41.78
CA TRP A 75 -22.40 -9.36 -42.35
C TRP A 75 -23.66 -8.81 -41.66
N GLY A 76 -23.51 -7.82 -40.77
CA GLY A 76 -24.60 -7.22 -40.00
C GLY A 76 -25.13 -8.13 -38.88
N THR A 77 -26.37 -7.88 -38.48
CA THR A 77 -27.17 -8.71 -37.56
C THR A 77 -27.97 -9.77 -38.35
N GLY A 78 -28.78 -10.59 -37.66
CA GLY A 78 -29.74 -11.51 -38.32
C GLY A 78 -29.18 -12.79 -38.92
N ARG A 79 -27.89 -13.12 -38.72
CA ARG A 79 -27.23 -14.33 -39.26
C ARG A 79 -26.66 -15.29 -38.20
N ALA A 80 -27.11 -15.19 -36.95
CA ALA A 80 -26.61 -15.96 -35.80
C ALA A 80 -25.07 -15.95 -35.62
N VAL A 81 -24.40 -14.89 -36.09
CA VAL A 81 -22.93 -14.74 -36.01
C VAL A 81 -22.53 -13.38 -35.47
N ALA A 82 -21.41 -13.32 -34.74
CA ALA A 82 -20.85 -12.06 -34.25
C ALA A 82 -20.51 -11.09 -35.40
N ARG A 83 -20.80 -9.79 -35.18
CA ARG A 83 -20.67 -8.63 -36.09
C ARG A 83 -19.23 -8.27 -36.51
N ILE A 84 -18.30 -9.22 -36.48
CA ILE A 84 -16.92 -9.03 -36.93
C ILE A 84 -16.85 -9.02 -38.48
N PRO A 85 -15.97 -8.23 -39.11
CA PRO A 85 -15.70 -8.36 -40.54
C PRO A 85 -15.26 -9.78 -40.91
N ARG A 86 -15.86 -10.34 -41.97
CA ARG A 86 -15.62 -11.69 -42.49
C ARG A 86 -15.16 -11.62 -43.93
N VAL A 87 -14.25 -12.51 -44.31
CA VAL A 87 -13.75 -12.60 -45.69
C VAL A 87 -14.88 -13.04 -46.62
N SER A 88 -15.08 -12.31 -47.72
CA SER A 88 -16.10 -12.58 -48.73
C SER A 88 -15.74 -13.75 -49.66
N GLY A 89 -16.69 -14.17 -50.49
CA GLY A 89 -16.54 -15.31 -51.41
C GLY A 89 -16.91 -16.66 -50.79
N GLY A 90 -16.51 -17.74 -51.46
CA GLY A 90 -16.78 -19.13 -51.09
C GLY A 90 -15.66 -20.07 -51.57
N GLY A 91 -15.86 -21.38 -51.46
CA GLY A 91 -14.96 -22.40 -52.03
C GLY A 91 -13.59 -22.56 -51.37
N THR A 92 -13.28 -21.80 -50.31
CA THR A 92 -12.04 -21.97 -49.53
C THR A 92 -12.32 -21.95 -48.04
N HIS A 93 -11.50 -22.62 -47.23
CA HIS A 93 -11.60 -22.59 -45.77
C HIS A 93 -11.51 -21.17 -45.17
N ARG A 94 -10.99 -20.18 -45.91
CA ARG A 94 -10.83 -18.80 -45.44
C ARG A 94 -12.10 -17.95 -45.60
N ALA A 95 -12.98 -18.31 -46.53
CA ALA A 95 -14.27 -17.64 -46.73
C ALA A 95 -15.13 -17.69 -45.45
N GLY A 96 -15.88 -16.63 -45.16
CA GLY A 96 -16.72 -16.52 -43.97
C GLY A 96 -15.99 -16.42 -42.62
N GLN A 97 -14.66 -16.60 -42.57
CA GLN A 97 -13.88 -16.42 -41.35
C GLN A 97 -13.66 -14.95 -40.99
N GLY A 98 -13.54 -14.67 -39.69
CA GLY A 98 -13.22 -13.34 -39.18
C GLY A 98 -11.87 -12.78 -39.66
N ALA A 99 -11.83 -11.46 -39.88
CA ALA A 99 -10.67 -10.70 -40.33
C ALA A 99 -10.52 -9.38 -39.53
N PHE A 100 -9.50 -8.58 -39.90
CA PHE A 100 -9.11 -7.27 -39.36
C PHE A 100 -8.83 -7.15 -37.84
N GLY A 101 -9.73 -7.60 -36.97
CA GLY A 101 -9.65 -7.47 -35.51
C GLY A 101 -8.43 -8.14 -34.88
N ASN A 102 -7.93 -7.57 -33.79
CA ASN A 102 -6.76 -8.04 -33.04
C ASN A 102 -6.93 -9.42 -32.41
N MET A 103 -8.17 -9.82 -32.17
CA MET A 103 -8.58 -11.12 -31.64
C MET A 103 -9.01 -12.10 -32.76
N CYS A 104 -8.89 -11.74 -34.04
CA CYS A 104 -9.09 -12.65 -35.16
C CYS A 104 -7.78 -13.34 -35.54
N ARG A 105 -7.80 -14.66 -35.79
CA ARG A 105 -6.67 -15.38 -36.38
C ARG A 105 -6.29 -14.75 -37.73
N GLY A 106 -5.05 -14.28 -37.85
CA GLY A 106 -4.56 -13.57 -39.05
C GLY A 106 -5.01 -12.11 -39.17
N GLY A 107 -5.72 -11.55 -38.18
CA GLY A 107 -6.06 -10.13 -38.12
C GLY A 107 -4.89 -9.23 -37.69
N ARG A 108 -5.14 -7.91 -37.61
CA ARG A 108 -4.11 -6.94 -37.19
C ARG A 108 -4.11 -6.79 -35.67
N MET A 109 -2.93 -6.92 -35.05
CA MET A 109 -2.77 -6.61 -33.62
C MET A 109 -3.26 -5.21 -33.23
N PHE A 110 -3.66 -5.07 -31.96
CA PHE A 110 -3.92 -3.78 -31.34
C PHE A 110 -2.61 -2.97 -31.23
N ALA A 111 -2.73 -1.64 -31.30
CA ALA A 111 -1.61 -0.68 -31.27
C ALA A 111 -0.32 -1.16 -31.99
N PRO A 112 -0.34 -1.44 -33.32
CA PRO A 112 0.80 -2.01 -34.03
C PRO A 112 2.08 -1.18 -33.85
N THR A 113 3.16 -1.81 -33.41
CA THR A 113 4.44 -1.13 -33.14
C THR A 113 4.92 -0.34 -34.35
N LYS A 114 5.21 0.96 -34.15
CA LYS A 114 5.60 1.90 -35.20
C LYS A 114 7.10 2.21 -35.15
N ILE A 115 7.67 2.51 -36.31
CA ILE A 115 9.09 2.85 -36.48
C ILE A 115 9.43 4.15 -35.71
N TRP A 116 8.53 5.13 -35.72
CA TRP A 116 8.70 6.45 -35.09
C TRP A 116 8.47 6.50 -33.56
N ARG A 117 8.45 5.34 -32.87
CA ARG A 117 8.53 5.31 -31.41
C ARG A 117 9.80 6.07 -30.96
N LYS A 118 9.74 6.79 -29.84
CA LYS A 118 10.90 7.52 -29.28
C LYS A 118 11.94 6.54 -28.70
N TRP A 119 12.79 5.98 -29.56
CA TRP A 119 13.85 5.03 -29.17
C TRP A 119 15.02 5.73 -28.45
N HIS A 120 15.37 6.92 -28.93
CA HIS A 120 16.55 7.66 -28.50
C HIS A 120 16.20 8.65 -27.38
N VAL A 121 17.10 8.78 -26.40
CA VAL A 121 17.04 9.73 -25.30
C VAL A 121 18.23 10.67 -25.39
N LYS A 122 17.94 11.98 -25.52
CA LYS A 122 18.94 13.04 -25.35
C LYS A 122 19.23 13.17 -23.85
N THR A 123 20.50 13.18 -23.49
CA THR A 123 20.97 13.34 -22.10
C THR A 123 21.98 14.48 -22.07
N ASN A 124 21.90 15.32 -21.04
CA ASN A 124 22.71 16.53 -20.91
C ASN A 124 24.21 16.20 -20.87
N LEU A 125 25.03 17.00 -21.55
CA LEU A 125 26.47 16.73 -21.69
C LEU A 125 27.16 16.69 -20.32
N ASN A 126 26.84 17.62 -19.42
CA ASN A 126 27.41 17.64 -18.07
C ASN A 126 26.96 16.45 -17.21
N GLN A 127 25.72 15.95 -17.35
CA GLN A 127 25.31 14.70 -16.68
C GLN A 127 26.11 13.48 -17.18
N LYS A 128 26.39 13.40 -18.50
CA LYS A 128 27.27 12.36 -19.04
C LYS A 128 28.69 12.47 -18.48
N ARG A 129 29.25 13.68 -18.45
CA ARG A 129 30.61 13.95 -17.93
C ARG A 129 30.71 13.65 -16.42
N TYR A 130 29.70 14.02 -15.63
CA TYR A 130 29.56 13.66 -14.21
C TYR A 130 29.55 12.14 -14.05
N ALA A 131 28.65 11.44 -14.75
CA ALA A 131 28.55 9.98 -14.68
C ALA A 131 29.87 9.27 -15.02
N THR A 132 30.62 9.76 -16.03
CA THR A 132 31.94 9.21 -16.34
C THR A 132 32.98 9.52 -15.25
N ALA A 133 32.94 10.70 -14.64
CA ALA A 133 33.84 11.05 -13.53
C ALA A 133 33.57 10.18 -12.28
N SER A 134 32.30 10.01 -11.88
CA SER A 134 31.91 9.10 -10.79
C SER A 134 32.29 7.64 -11.08
N ALA A 135 32.21 7.19 -12.34
CA ALA A 135 32.61 5.84 -12.73
C ALA A 135 34.14 5.63 -12.67
N LEU A 136 34.93 6.66 -13.00
CA LEU A 136 36.38 6.65 -12.82
C LEU A 136 36.76 6.64 -11.34
N ALA A 137 36.19 7.54 -10.54
CA ALA A 137 36.40 7.56 -9.08
C ALA A 137 36.05 6.22 -8.42
N ALA A 138 34.93 5.58 -8.80
CA ALA A 138 34.60 4.26 -8.26
C ALA A 138 35.56 3.13 -8.71
N SER A 139 36.33 3.31 -9.78
CA SER A 139 37.33 2.32 -10.24
C SER A 139 38.65 2.37 -9.45
N SER A 140 38.91 3.45 -8.70
CA SER A 140 40.08 3.54 -7.79
C SER A 140 39.82 2.95 -6.41
N VAL A 141 38.58 2.57 -6.08
CA VAL A 141 38.18 2.12 -4.73
C VAL A 141 38.09 0.58 -4.69
N PRO A 142 39.05 -0.13 -4.07
CA PRO A 142 39.11 -1.61 -4.13
C PRO A 142 37.83 -2.32 -3.64
N PRO A 143 37.15 -1.89 -2.55
CA PRO A 143 35.88 -2.49 -2.15
C PRO A 143 34.78 -2.45 -3.23
N LEU A 144 34.69 -1.36 -4.02
CA LEU A 144 33.71 -1.25 -5.09
C LEU A 144 34.04 -2.18 -6.27
N VAL A 145 35.33 -2.37 -6.55
CA VAL A 145 35.81 -3.27 -7.62
C VAL A 145 35.64 -4.75 -7.24
N LEU A 146 35.89 -5.10 -5.98
CA LEU A 146 35.57 -6.43 -5.42
C LEU A 146 34.07 -6.68 -5.41
N ALA A 147 33.25 -5.74 -4.93
CA ALA A 147 31.79 -5.86 -4.90
C ALA A 147 31.17 -6.01 -6.30
N ARG A 148 31.77 -5.39 -7.33
CA ARG A 148 31.38 -5.59 -8.74
C ARG A 148 31.62 -7.03 -9.22
N GLY A 149 32.54 -7.74 -8.57
CA GLY A 149 32.87 -9.13 -8.80
C GLY A 149 34.10 -9.36 -9.69
N HIS A 150 35.03 -8.41 -9.78
CA HIS A 150 36.34 -8.66 -10.40
C HIS A 150 37.25 -9.48 -9.46
N ARG A 151 38.27 -10.16 -10.01
CA ARG A 151 39.37 -10.75 -9.22
C ARG A 151 40.56 -9.80 -9.21
N ILE A 152 40.80 -9.20 -8.05
CA ILE A 152 41.84 -8.19 -7.82
C ILE A 152 42.64 -8.46 -6.54
N GLU A 153 42.50 -9.64 -5.95
CA GLU A 153 43.04 -10.01 -4.63
C GLU A 153 44.57 -10.05 -4.58
N GLU A 154 45.23 -10.30 -5.72
CA GLU A 154 46.70 -10.38 -5.87
C GLU A 154 47.28 -9.18 -6.66
N ILE A 155 46.48 -8.14 -6.89
CA ILE A 155 46.93 -6.95 -7.64
C ILE A 155 47.60 -5.97 -6.68
N ALA A 156 48.82 -5.55 -7.03
CA ALA A 156 49.69 -4.76 -6.15
C ALA A 156 49.13 -3.37 -5.79
N GLU A 157 48.39 -2.73 -6.70
CA GLU A 157 47.88 -1.36 -6.53
C GLU A 157 46.67 -1.07 -7.41
N ILE A 158 45.77 -0.19 -6.95
CA ILE A 158 44.59 0.28 -7.68
C ILE A 158 44.47 1.81 -7.45
N PRO A 159 44.37 2.64 -8.52
CA PRO A 159 44.37 2.30 -9.94
C PRO A 159 45.67 1.66 -10.42
N LEU A 160 45.56 0.65 -11.29
CA LEU A 160 46.72 -0.03 -11.85
C LEU A 160 47.24 0.72 -13.08
N VAL A 161 48.50 1.16 -13.04
CA VAL A 161 49.17 1.90 -14.12
C VAL A 161 50.39 1.13 -14.62
N VAL A 162 50.47 0.89 -15.92
CA VAL A 162 51.55 0.16 -16.59
C VAL A 162 52.32 1.12 -17.51
N SER A 163 53.61 0.83 -17.77
CA SER A 163 54.44 1.58 -18.72
C SER A 163 53.81 1.68 -20.12
N ASN A 164 54.22 2.69 -20.88
CA ASN A 164 53.69 2.96 -22.22
C ASN A 164 53.97 1.84 -23.24
N ASP A 165 54.88 0.91 -22.91
CA ASP A 165 55.19 -0.28 -23.71
C ASP A 165 53.96 -1.17 -23.96
N ILE A 166 52.93 -1.06 -23.12
CA ILE A 166 51.64 -1.73 -23.34
C ILE A 166 50.96 -1.30 -24.66
N GLU A 167 51.24 -0.08 -25.15
CA GLU A 167 50.62 0.49 -26.35
C GLU A 167 51.22 -0.08 -27.66
N SER A 168 52.49 -0.50 -27.63
CA SER A 168 53.23 -1.06 -28.77
C SER A 168 53.14 -2.59 -28.89
N LEU A 169 52.43 -3.26 -27.97
CA LEU A 169 52.23 -4.70 -28.03
C LEU A 169 51.42 -5.11 -29.26
N ALA A 170 52.06 -5.86 -30.17
CA ALA A 170 51.44 -6.35 -31.41
C ALA A 170 50.87 -7.79 -31.32
N LYS A 171 51.38 -8.63 -30.41
CA LYS A 171 51.05 -10.08 -30.33
C LYS A 171 50.20 -10.42 -29.10
N THR A 172 49.13 -11.19 -29.31
CA THR A 172 48.23 -11.69 -28.25
C THR A 172 48.96 -12.48 -27.15
N ARG A 173 50.01 -13.25 -27.50
CA ARG A 173 50.84 -13.99 -26.53
C ARG A 173 51.55 -13.04 -25.54
N ALA A 174 52.06 -11.90 -26.01
CA ALA A 174 52.70 -10.91 -25.16
C ALA A 174 51.69 -10.19 -24.25
N ALA A 175 50.52 -9.83 -24.80
CA ALA A 175 49.41 -9.29 -24.02
C ALA A 175 48.94 -10.24 -22.88
N VAL A 176 48.91 -11.56 -23.13
CA VAL A 176 48.62 -12.56 -22.10
C VAL A 176 49.76 -12.69 -21.08
N ALA A 177 51.02 -12.57 -21.50
CA ALA A 177 52.16 -12.59 -20.58
C ALA A 177 52.11 -11.40 -19.60
N LEU A 178 51.90 -10.18 -20.10
CA LEU A 178 51.71 -8.98 -19.28
C LEU A 178 50.55 -9.14 -18.28
N LEU A 179 49.38 -9.61 -18.72
CA LEU A 179 48.25 -9.82 -17.80
C LEU A 179 48.53 -10.87 -16.72
N LYS A 180 49.43 -11.83 -16.96
CA LYS A 180 49.89 -12.77 -15.93
C LYS A 180 50.90 -12.11 -14.99
N ALA A 181 51.87 -11.39 -15.52
CA ALA A 181 52.90 -10.70 -14.76
C ALA A 181 52.32 -9.67 -13.77
N VAL A 182 51.23 -8.98 -14.16
CA VAL A 182 50.52 -8.01 -13.31
C VAL A 182 49.32 -8.65 -12.56
N ASN A 183 49.29 -9.98 -12.42
CA ASN A 183 48.25 -10.79 -11.73
C ASN A 183 46.78 -10.64 -12.19
N ALA A 184 46.50 -9.76 -13.16
CA ALA A 184 45.17 -9.51 -13.72
C ALA A 184 44.55 -10.72 -14.47
N TYR A 185 45.33 -11.72 -14.84
CA TYR A 185 44.88 -12.87 -15.64
C TYR A 185 43.80 -13.72 -14.94
N ARG A 186 43.74 -13.74 -13.60
CA ARG A 186 42.69 -14.48 -12.86
C ARG A 186 41.28 -13.95 -13.15
N ASP A 187 41.12 -12.67 -13.43
CA ASP A 187 39.84 -12.10 -13.86
C ASP A 187 39.47 -12.53 -15.30
N VAL A 188 40.46 -12.67 -16.19
CA VAL A 188 40.27 -13.20 -17.55
C VAL A 188 39.85 -14.67 -17.52
N VAL A 189 40.47 -15.50 -16.66
CA VAL A 189 40.07 -16.90 -16.44
C VAL A 189 38.63 -16.96 -15.93
N LYS A 190 38.25 -16.08 -14.99
CA LYS A 190 36.86 -15.95 -14.50
C LYS A 190 35.88 -15.54 -15.59
N VAL A 191 36.28 -14.74 -16.59
CA VAL A 191 35.44 -14.50 -17.77
C VAL A 191 35.32 -15.76 -18.62
N SER A 192 36.43 -16.43 -18.95
CA SER A 192 36.44 -17.64 -19.77
C SER A 192 35.47 -18.70 -19.23
N ASN A 193 35.61 -19.03 -17.94
CA ASN A 193 34.78 -20.02 -17.24
C ASN A 193 33.30 -19.59 -17.12
N SER A 194 32.98 -18.30 -17.31
CA SER A 194 31.60 -17.79 -17.27
C SER A 194 30.85 -17.85 -18.59
N ARG A 195 31.52 -18.24 -19.69
CA ARG A 195 30.92 -18.28 -21.03
C ARG A 195 29.91 -19.43 -21.14
N LYS A 196 28.62 -19.08 -21.20
CA LYS A 196 27.52 -20.06 -21.34
C LYS A 196 26.51 -19.68 -22.42
N LEU A 197 25.72 -20.66 -22.85
CA LEU A 197 24.58 -20.43 -23.73
C LEU A 197 23.54 -19.53 -23.05
N ARG A 198 22.96 -18.60 -23.82
CA ARG A 198 21.93 -17.68 -23.35
C ARG A 198 20.57 -18.38 -23.27
N ALA A 199 19.88 -18.25 -22.14
CA ALA A 199 18.51 -18.73 -22.00
C ALA A 199 17.52 -17.99 -22.93
N GLY A 200 16.44 -18.66 -23.31
CA GLY A 200 15.34 -18.10 -24.12
C GLY A 200 15.68 -17.82 -25.60
N LYS A 201 14.80 -17.06 -26.25
CA LYS A 201 14.83 -16.81 -27.72
C LYS A 201 16.00 -15.94 -28.21
N GLY A 202 16.88 -15.47 -27.31
CA GLY A 202 18.10 -14.74 -27.68
C GLY A 202 19.07 -15.57 -28.54
N LYS A 203 19.03 -16.90 -28.41
CA LYS A 203 19.83 -17.85 -29.21
C LYS A 203 19.59 -17.73 -30.71
N MET A 204 18.35 -17.44 -31.13
CA MET A 204 17.94 -17.25 -32.53
C MET A 204 18.18 -15.82 -33.04
N ARG A 205 18.51 -14.87 -32.16
CA ARG A 205 18.66 -13.44 -32.47
C ARG A 205 20.12 -12.99 -32.29
N ASN A 206 21.05 -13.74 -32.88
CA ASN A 206 22.51 -13.54 -32.90
C ASN A 206 23.15 -13.24 -31.54
N ARG A 207 22.57 -13.73 -30.44
CA ARG A 207 23.02 -13.51 -29.06
C ARG A 207 23.14 -14.84 -28.30
N ARG A 208 23.68 -15.86 -28.99
CA ARG A 208 23.75 -17.27 -28.52
C ARG A 208 24.53 -17.44 -27.21
N HIS A 209 25.60 -16.69 -27.00
CA HIS A 209 26.43 -16.78 -25.79
C HIS A 209 26.27 -15.54 -24.87
N ARG A 210 26.61 -15.73 -23.58
CA ARG A 210 26.83 -14.67 -22.58
C ARG A 210 28.07 -15.05 -21.76
N GLN A 211 28.90 -14.06 -21.44
CA GLN A 211 30.05 -14.17 -20.55
C GLN A 211 30.12 -12.90 -19.67
N ARG A 212 30.96 -12.90 -18.64
CA ARG A 212 31.27 -11.72 -17.81
C ARG A 212 32.07 -10.67 -18.60
N ARG A 213 32.20 -9.47 -18.04
CA ARG A 213 33.17 -8.46 -18.49
C ARG A 213 34.40 -8.57 -17.58
N GLY A 214 35.58 -8.51 -18.17
CA GLY A 214 36.85 -8.51 -17.46
C GLY A 214 37.44 -7.09 -17.41
N PRO A 215 38.77 -6.96 -17.30
CA PRO A 215 39.42 -5.65 -17.22
C PRO A 215 39.10 -4.78 -18.45
N LEU A 216 39.07 -3.47 -18.23
CA LEU A 216 39.10 -2.45 -19.27
C LEU A 216 40.54 -1.95 -19.39
N ILE A 217 41.11 -1.96 -20.59
CA ILE A 217 42.43 -1.38 -20.86
C ILE A 217 42.22 0.02 -21.45
N VAL A 218 42.79 1.03 -20.81
CA VAL A 218 42.74 2.42 -21.30
C VAL A 218 44.12 2.84 -21.78
N TYR A 219 44.17 3.32 -23.01
CA TYR A 219 45.39 3.70 -23.73
C TYR A 219 45.26 5.13 -24.31
N ASN A 220 46.40 5.75 -24.61
CA ASN A 220 46.50 7.07 -25.24
C ASN A 220 46.55 6.95 -26.76
N GLU A 221 47.42 6.09 -27.30
CA GLU A 221 47.62 5.88 -28.75
C GLU A 221 47.58 4.40 -29.13
N ASP A 222 47.16 4.08 -30.36
CA ASP A 222 47.06 2.69 -30.84
C ASP A 222 48.25 2.33 -31.74
N HIS A 223 49.35 1.92 -31.13
CA HIS A 223 50.55 1.41 -31.82
C HIS A 223 50.51 -0.13 -32.02
N GLY A 224 49.34 -0.75 -31.85
CA GLY A 224 49.13 -2.20 -31.99
C GLY A 224 48.29 -2.82 -30.88
N VAL A 225 48.18 -2.15 -29.72
CA VAL A 225 47.47 -2.60 -28.52
C VAL A 225 46.06 -3.13 -28.80
N VAL A 226 45.28 -2.49 -29.68
CA VAL A 226 43.92 -2.95 -29.99
C VAL A 226 43.95 -4.33 -30.67
N LYS A 227 44.93 -4.59 -31.54
CA LYS A 227 45.08 -5.88 -32.23
C LYS A 227 45.54 -6.98 -31.27
N ALA A 228 46.44 -6.67 -30.32
CA ALA A 228 46.96 -7.64 -29.35
C ALA A 228 45.93 -8.05 -28.29
N PHE A 229 45.10 -7.13 -27.79
CA PHE A 229 44.18 -7.43 -26.68
C PHE A 229 42.77 -7.82 -27.13
N ARG A 230 42.28 -7.42 -28.32
CA ARG A 230 40.88 -7.67 -28.76
C ARG A 230 40.45 -9.14 -28.81
N ASN A 231 41.40 -10.08 -28.90
CA ASN A 231 41.10 -11.52 -28.98
C ASN A 231 40.95 -12.19 -27.59
N ILE A 232 41.30 -11.48 -26.50
CA ILE A 232 41.26 -12.03 -25.15
C ILE A 232 39.82 -11.92 -24.60
N PRO A 233 39.21 -13.01 -24.11
CA PRO A 233 37.79 -13.01 -23.76
C PRO A 233 37.47 -12.09 -22.58
N GLY A 234 36.65 -11.07 -22.83
CA GLY A 234 36.13 -10.17 -21.80
C GLY A 234 36.95 -8.92 -21.54
N VAL A 235 38.20 -8.88 -22.03
CA VAL A 235 39.00 -7.67 -22.11
C VAL A 235 38.33 -6.73 -23.11
N GLU A 236 38.15 -5.47 -22.73
CA GLU A 236 37.73 -4.41 -23.66
C GLU A 236 38.76 -3.30 -23.62
N LEU A 237 38.86 -2.54 -24.72
CA LEU A 237 39.81 -1.44 -24.86
C LEU A 237 39.05 -0.14 -25.10
N VAL A 238 39.60 0.98 -24.63
CA VAL A 238 39.08 2.32 -24.93
C VAL A 238 40.21 3.35 -24.92
N ASN A 239 40.16 4.31 -25.85
CA ASN A 239 41.07 5.45 -25.83
C ASN A 239 40.66 6.44 -24.73
N VAL A 240 41.61 6.99 -23.97
CA VAL A 240 41.36 7.95 -22.88
C VAL A 240 40.55 9.18 -23.32
N ARG A 241 40.70 9.65 -24.56
CA ARG A 241 39.94 10.78 -25.11
C ARG A 241 38.46 10.45 -25.34
N HIS A 242 38.13 9.16 -25.54
CA HIS A 242 36.80 8.68 -25.90
C HIS A 242 36.18 7.75 -24.84
N LEU A 243 36.46 8.02 -23.56
CA LEU A 243 35.89 7.26 -22.43
C LEU A 243 34.36 7.19 -22.46
N ASN A 244 33.84 5.97 -22.40
CA ASN A 244 32.41 5.67 -22.56
C ASN A 244 31.82 5.06 -21.28
N LEU A 245 30.75 5.67 -20.76
CA LEU A 245 30.05 5.18 -19.57
C LEU A 245 29.56 3.72 -19.70
N LEU A 246 29.15 3.28 -20.90
CA LEU A 246 28.71 1.89 -21.13
C LEU A 246 29.84 0.86 -20.97
N LEU A 247 31.10 1.30 -21.08
CA LEU A 247 32.29 0.49 -20.84
C LEU A 247 32.77 0.63 -19.38
N LEU A 248 32.76 1.84 -18.82
CA LEU A 248 33.19 2.11 -17.44
C LEU A 248 32.24 1.52 -16.38
N ALA A 249 30.92 1.57 -16.62
CA ALA A 249 29.90 1.06 -15.70
C ALA A 249 28.94 0.07 -16.42
N PRO A 250 29.39 -1.14 -16.80
CA PRO A 250 28.57 -2.07 -17.56
C PRO A 250 27.32 -2.52 -16.80
N GLY A 251 26.14 -2.12 -17.29
CA GLY A 251 24.86 -2.38 -16.65
C GLY A 251 24.42 -1.30 -15.64
N GLY A 252 25.09 -0.14 -15.59
CA GLY A 252 24.82 0.92 -14.62
C GLY A 252 25.52 0.73 -13.27
N HIS A 253 26.20 -0.41 -13.07
CA HIS A 253 26.97 -0.70 -11.87
C HIS A 253 28.41 -0.17 -11.97
N LEU A 254 28.83 0.56 -10.94
CA LEU A 254 30.16 1.12 -10.74
C LEU A 254 31.23 0.06 -10.40
N GLY A 255 32.50 0.47 -10.33
CA GLY A 255 33.59 -0.40 -9.87
C GLY A 255 34.05 -1.44 -10.90
N ARG A 256 34.14 -1.08 -12.19
CA ARG A 256 34.85 -1.94 -13.14
C ARG A 256 36.36 -1.87 -12.87
N PHE A 257 37.06 -3.00 -12.96
CA PHE A 257 38.52 -3.02 -12.92
C PHE A 257 39.11 -2.43 -14.22
N ILE A 258 40.04 -1.48 -14.08
CA ILE A 258 40.65 -0.74 -15.18
C ILE A 258 42.18 -0.80 -15.06
N ILE A 259 42.85 -1.07 -16.18
CA ILE A 259 44.30 -1.02 -16.35
C ILE A 259 44.62 0.17 -17.26
N TRP A 260 45.52 1.04 -16.82
CA TRP A 260 45.90 2.26 -17.53
C TRP A 260 47.31 2.14 -18.11
N SER A 261 47.54 2.64 -19.33
CA SER A 261 48.89 3.06 -19.71
C SER A 261 49.25 4.36 -18.97
N HIS A 262 50.55 4.58 -18.72
CA HIS A 262 51.03 5.78 -18.05
C HIS A 262 50.61 7.07 -18.78
N GLY A 263 50.74 7.12 -20.11
CA GLY A 263 50.33 8.25 -20.94
C GLY A 263 48.82 8.51 -20.90
N ALA A 264 47.99 7.46 -20.86
CA ALA A 264 46.55 7.61 -20.66
C ALA A 264 46.21 8.16 -19.27
N PHE A 265 46.94 7.72 -18.24
CA PHE A 265 46.73 8.14 -16.86
C PHE A 265 47.11 9.62 -16.64
N ALA A 266 48.24 10.06 -17.20
CA ALA A 266 48.67 11.46 -17.13
C ALA A 266 47.67 12.42 -17.80
N LEU A 267 47.15 12.05 -18.97
CA LEU A 267 46.21 12.85 -19.77
C LEU A 267 44.85 13.09 -19.06
N LEU A 268 44.52 12.34 -18.00
CA LEU A 268 43.26 12.54 -17.27
C LEU A 268 43.14 13.91 -16.58
N ASP A 269 44.23 14.49 -16.07
CA ASP A 269 44.21 15.81 -15.43
C ASP A 269 43.95 16.92 -16.47
N ASP A 270 44.45 16.80 -17.70
CA ASP A 270 44.08 17.67 -18.82
C ASP A 270 42.63 17.46 -19.29
N LEU A 271 42.20 16.20 -19.35
CA LEU A 271 40.89 15.84 -19.89
C LEU A 271 39.73 16.21 -18.96
N TYR A 272 39.94 16.25 -17.64
CA TYR A 272 38.89 16.58 -16.65
C TYR A 272 39.17 17.82 -15.82
N GLY A 273 40.40 18.33 -15.82
CA GLY A 273 40.83 19.40 -14.93
C GLY A 273 41.05 18.91 -13.50
N THR A 274 41.42 19.86 -12.64
CA THR A 274 41.41 19.70 -11.18
C THR A 274 40.28 20.56 -10.59
N TYR A 275 40.16 20.62 -9.27
CA TYR A 275 39.22 21.54 -8.62
C TYR A 275 39.65 23.02 -8.76
N GLN A 276 40.95 23.27 -8.90
CA GLN A 276 41.52 24.62 -9.06
C GLN A 276 41.66 25.03 -10.54
N LYS A 277 42.08 24.10 -11.41
CA LYS A 277 42.30 24.34 -12.85
C LYS A 277 41.19 23.71 -13.69
N PRO A 278 40.49 24.45 -14.58
CA PRO A 278 39.50 23.86 -15.48
C PRO A 278 40.15 22.87 -16.47
N ALA A 279 39.33 22.04 -17.13
CA ALA A 279 39.83 21.09 -18.11
C ALA A 279 40.36 21.79 -19.37
N SER A 280 41.55 21.41 -19.84
CA SER A 280 42.15 21.96 -21.08
C SER A 280 41.49 21.39 -22.33
N LEU A 281 41.22 20.08 -22.34
CA LEU A 281 40.68 19.36 -23.51
C LEU A 281 39.14 19.37 -23.59
N LYS A 282 38.42 20.00 -22.65
CA LYS A 282 36.96 20.08 -22.64
C LYS A 282 36.47 21.50 -22.41
N LYS A 283 35.87 22.08 -23.45
CA LYS A 283 35.15 23.35 -23.37
C LYS A 283 34.16 23.35 -22.19
N ASP A 284 34.24 24.44 -21.42
CA ASP A 284 33.38 24.85 -20.30
C ASP A 284 33.13 23.71 -19.30
N TYR A 285 34.21 23.04 -18.86
CA TYR A 285 34.13 21.92 -17.91
C TYR A 285 35.04 22.10 -16.69
N ARG A 286 34.47 21.80 -15.53
CA ARG A 286 35.15 21.59 -14.24
C ARG A 286 34.63 20.30 -13.60
N LEU A 287 35.42 19.71 -12.71
CA LEU A 287 34.96 18.57 -11.91
C LEU A 287 33.77 18.95 -11.02
N PRO A 288 32.82 18.03 -10.78
CA PRO A 288 31.70 18.29 -9.87
C PRO A 288 32.20 18.41 -8.43
N SER A 289 31.73 19.46 -7.74
CA SER A 289 31.98 19.68 -6.32
C SER A 289 31.33 18.62 -5.45
N HIS A 290 31.91 18.41 -4.27
CA HIS A 290 31.34 17.56 -3.23
C HIS A 290 30.23 18.31 -2.49
N ILE A 291 29.14 17.60 -2.14
CA ILE A 291 28.08 18.13 -1.26
C ILE A 291 28.54 18.09 0.21
N ILE A 292 29.37 17.10 0.57
CA ILE A 292 29.93 16.89 1.91
C ILE A 292 31.44 16.79 1.78
N SER A 293 32.20 17.53 2.59
CA SER A 293 33.67 17.56 2.56
C SER A 293 34.32 16.25 3.05
N SER A 294 33.76 15.64 4.10
CA SER A 294 34.16 14.33 4.62
C SER A 294 32.98 13.36 4.59
N SER A 295 33.14 12.22 3.92
CA SER A 295 32.14 11.15 3.90
C SER A 295 32.24 10.18 5.08
N ASP A 296 33.24 10.32 5.95
CA ASP A 296 33.39 9.47 7.14
C ASP A 296 32.49 9.97 8.28
N VAL A 297 31.24 9.53 8.22
CA VAL A 297 30.22 9.82 9.24
C VAL A 297 30.63 9.28 10.61
N THR A 298 31.40 8.17 10.68
CA THR A 298 31.82 7.59 11.96
C THR A 298 32.83 8.47 12.68
N ARG A 299 33.82 9.01 11.94
CA ARG A 299 34.77 10.00 12.48
C ARG A 299 34.10 11.31 12.86
N ILE A 300 33.10 11.76 12.09
CA ILE A 300 32.33 12.98 12.42
C ILE A 300 31.54 12.75 13.72
N ILE A 301 30.75 11.69 13.82
CA ILE A 301 29.96 11.40 15.04
C ILE A 301 30.86 11.27 16.27
N ASN A 302 32.02 10.61 16.14
CA ASN A 302 32.96 10.40 17.23
C ASN A 302 33.91 11.60 17.48
N SER A 303 33.70 12.75 16.85
CA SER A 303 34.55 13.92 17.04
C SER A 303 34.31 14.57 18.42
N THR A 304 35.34 15.19 18.98
CA THR A 304 35.31 15.85 20.29
C THR A 304 34.29 16.99 20.37
N GLU A 305 34.09 17.69 19.26
CA GLU A 305 33.14 18.81 19.13
C GLU A 305 31.69 18.31 19.23
N ILE A 306 31.38 17.14 18.67
CA ILE A 306 30.03 16.54 18.74
C ILE A 306 29.83 15.83 20.07
N GLN A 307 30.79 14.99 20.50
CA GLN A 307 30.67 14.19 21.72
C GLN A 307 30.60 15.05 23.00
N SER A 308 31.17 16.26 23.02
CA SER A 308 31.07 17.18 24.16
C SER A 308 29.70 17.84 24.33
N VAL A 309 28.87 17.89 23.28
CA VAL A 309 27.54 18.52 23.29
C VAL A 309 26.42 17.46 23.39
N LEU A 310 26.71 16.21 23.00
CA LEU A 310 25.74 15.12 23.12
C LEU A 310 25.38 14.84 24.58
N ARG A 311 24.08 14.64 24.83
CA ARG A 311 23.58 14.15 26.12
C ARG A 311 24.14 12.75 26.37
N PRO A 312 24.43 12.37 27.63
CA PRO A 312 24.86 11.02 27.95
C PRO A 312 23.83 10.02 27.44
N ALA A 313 24.31 8.94 26.82
CA ALA A 313 23.44 7.86 26.36
C ALA A 313 22.68 7.29 27.56
N GLY A 314 21.34 7.33 27.50
CA GLY A 314 20.49 6.75 28.55
C GLY A 314 20.73 5.25 28.71
N GLU A 315 20.27 4.70 29.83
CA GLU A 315 20.37 3.26 30.08
C GLU A 315 19.80 2.45 28.90
N LYS A 316 20.50 1.37 28.52
CA LYS A 316 20.06 0.48 27.43
C LYS A 316 18.78 -0.24 27.85
N HIS A 317 17.62 0.37 27.59
CA HIS A 317 16.31 -0.21 27.86
C HIS A 317 16.05 -1.42 26.97
N GLN A 318 16.49 -2.59 27.44
CA GLN A 318 16.17 -3.88 26.85
C GLN A 318 14.72 -4.25 27.18
N LYS A 319 13.75 -3.55 26.57
CA LYS A 319 12.34 -3.94 26.58
C LYS A 319 12.23 -5.32 25.94
N ARG A 320 12.05 -6.37 26.76
CA ARG A 320 11.69 -7.69 26.25
C ARG A 320 10.37 -7.52 25.47
N PRO A 321 10.31 -7.86 24.17
CA PRO A 321 9.15 -7.55 23.33
C PRO A 321 7.87 -8.26 23.81
N TYR A 322 8.01 -9.31 24.61
CA TYR A 322 6.91 -9.98 25.30
C TYR A 322 7.30 -10.28 26.76
N THR A 323 6.99 -9.37 27.69
CA THR A 323 6.89 -9.74 29.11
C THR A 323 5.52 -10.35 29.36
N GLN A 324 5.45 -11.67 29.52
CA GLN A 324 4.20 -12.38 29.81
C GLN A 324 3.50 -11.76 31.03
N LYS A 325 2.27 -11.24 30.83
CA LYS A 325 1.44 -10.68 31.91
C LYS A 325 0.99 -11.79 32.86
N LYS A 326 1.78 -12.05 33.90
CA LYS A 326 1.44 -12.99 34.97
C LYS A 326 0.18 -12.52 35.70
N ASN A 327 -0.85 -13.38 35.77
CA ASN A 327 -2.11 -13.05 36.43
C ASN A 327 -1.90 -12.84 37.95
N PRO A 328 -2.18 -11.64 38.52
CA PRO A 328 -1.94 -11.37 39.94
C PRO A 328 -2.78 -12.25 40.88
N LEU A 329 -4.01 -12.60 40.50
CA LEU A 329 -4.90 -13.42 41.34
C LEU A 329 -4.37 -14.85 41.51
N ARG A 330 -3.59 -15.34 40.54
CA ARG A 330 -2.90 -16.65 40.60
C ARG A 330 -1.45 -16.55 41.07
N ASN A 331 -0.75 -15.44 40.82
CA ASN A 331 0.65 -15.25 41.20
C ASN A 331 0.79 -14.22 42.34
N ASN A 332 0.94 -14.72 43.56
CA ASN A 332 0.99 -13.89 44.77
C ASN A 332 2.16 -12.89 44.79
N GLY A 333 3.31 -13.22 44.17
CA GLY A 333 4.43 -12.28 44.07
C GLY A 333 4.11 -11.06 43.19
N VAL A 334 3.35 -11.28 42.12
CA VAL A 334 2.85 -10.19 41.24
C VAL A 334 1.71 -9.42 41.92
N LEU A 335 0.84 -10.11 42.66
CA LEU A 335 -0.19 -9.45 43.48
C LEU A 335 0.43 -8.48 44.50
N ILE A 336 1.45 -8.92 45.22
CA ILE A 336 2.13 -8.11 46.24
C ILE A 336 2.92 -6.96 45.59
N ARG A 337 3.52 -7.17 44.40
CA ARG A 337 4.21 -6.12 43.65
C ARG A 337 3.25 -5.01 43.15
N LEU A 338 2.04 -5.37 42.75
CA LEU A 338 1.02 -4.41 42.27
C LEU A 338 0.18 -3.81 43.40
N ASN A 339 -0.07 -4.59 44.46
CA ASN A 339 -0.84 -4.21 45.63
C ASN A 339 -0.20 -4.82 46.91
N PRO A 340 0.74 -4.10 47.55
CA PRO A 340 1.37 -4.57 48.79
C PRO A 340 0.37 -4.84 49.93
N TYR A 341 -0.73 -4.10 49.97
CA TYR A 341 -1.76 -4.22 50.99
C TYR A 341 -2.54 -5.54 50.92
N ALA A 342 -2.56 -6.22 49.76
CA ALA A 342 -3.10 -7.58 49.64
C ALA A 342 -2.43 -8.59 50.59
N LYS A 343 -1.15 -8.38 50.94
CA LYS A 343 -0.43 -9.19 51.96
C LYS A 343 -1.01 -8.99 53.36
N VAL A 344 -1.43 -7.77 53.70
CA VAL A 344 -2.02 -7.41 55.00
C VAL A 344 -3.43 -7.98 55.10
N LEU A 345 -4.27 -7.74 54.09
CA LEU A 345 -5.64 -8.27 54.03
C LEU A 345 -5.67 -9.79 54.13
N ARG A 346 -4.88 -10.50 53.32
CA ARG A 346 -4.84 -11.97 53.34
C ARG A 346 -4.33 -12.53 54.67
N ARG A 347 -3.39 -11.85 55.35
CA ARG A 347 -2.97 -12.22 56.71
C ARG A 347 -4.07 -11.99 57.75
N ALA A 348 -4.81 -10.88 57.63
CA ALA A 348 -5.96 -10.61 58.50
C ALA A 348 -7.10 -11.61 58.28
N GLU A 349 -7.36 -12.03 57.04
CA GLU A 349 -8.32 -13.08 56.70
C GLU A 349 -7.95 -14.43 57.32
N ILE A 350 -6.68 -14.86 57.22
CA ILE A 350 -6.20 -16.10 57.84
C ILE A 350 -6.41 -16.06 59.36
N LEU A 351 -5.95 -15.00 60.04
CA LEU A 351 -6.12 -14.83 61.49
C LEU A 351 -7.60 -14.71 61.93
N ASN A 352 -8.47 -14.26 61.03
CA ASN A 352 -9.92 -14.22 61.26
C ASN A 352 -10.59 -15.57 60.97
N ALA A 353 -10.09 -16.35 60.02
CA ALA A 353 -10.54 -17.72 59.75
C ALA A 353 -10.15 -18.66 60.89
N GLU A 354 -8.92 -18.58 61.40
CA GLU A 354 -8.46 -19.29 62.59
C GLU A 354 -9.33 -18.95 63.82
N ARG A 355 -9.56 -17.65 64.08
CA ARG A 355 -10.48 -17.22 65.15
C ARG A 355 -11.93 -17.68 64.92
N ARG A 356 -12.42 -17.76 63.68
CA ARG A 356 -13.75 -18.30 63.37
C ARG A 356 -13.84 -19.82 63.53
N ALA A 357 -12.76 -20.55 63.24
CA ALA A 357 -12.67 -21.99 63.49
C ALA A 357 -12.70 -22.26 65.01
N ALA A 358 -11.87 -21.56 65.79
CA ALA A 358 -11.89 -21.62 67.25
C ALA A 358 -13.28 -21.25 67.83
N ASN A 359 -13.92 -20.20 67.30
CA ASN A 359 -15.25 -19.79 67.75
C ASN A 359 -16.40 -20.69 67.26
N LYS A 360 -16.22 -21.52 66.22
CA LYS A 360 -17.19 -22.56 65.85
C LYS A 360 -17.21 -23.71 66.85
N ILE A 361 -16.08 -24.00 67.50
CA ILE A 361 -15.98 -25.00 68.58
C ILE A 361 -16.77 -24.50 69.80
N THR A 362 -16.72 -23.20 70.12
CA THR A 362 -17.42 -22.63 71.28
C THR A 362 -18.92 -22.35 71.03
N LYS A 363 -19.32 -21.94 69.82
CA LYS A 363 -20.74 -21.63 69.49
C LYS A 363 -21.72 -22.80 69.48
N LYS A 364 -21.29 -24.04 69.73
CA LYS A 364 -22.21 -25.19 69.89
C LYS A 364 -22.95 -25.18 71.26
N LYS A 365 -22.68 -24.19 72.14
CA LYS A 365 -23.39 -23.99 73.42
C LYS A 365 -24.05 -22.60 73.50
N ARG A 366 -25.38 -22.63 73.69
CA ARG A 366 -26.34 -21.57 74.13
C ARG A 366 -27.15 -20.80 73.06
N PRO A 367 -28.48 -20.61 73.28
CA PRO A 367 -29.40 -19.93 72.36
C PRO A 367 -29.60 -18.43 72.66
N SER A 368 -30.48 -17.79 71.88
CA SER A 368 -30.65 -16.34 71.69
C SER A 368 -31.58 -15.63 72.67
N LYS A 369 -31.37 -14.31 72.83
CA LYS A 369 -32.42 -13.30 73.09
C LYS A 369 -31.97 -11.91 72.58
N SER A 370 -32.86 -10.92 72.68
CA SER A 370 -33.02 -9.85 71.67
C SER A 370 -32.70 -8.41 72.11
N THR A 371 -32.85 -7.50 71.14
CA THR A 371 -33.33 -6.09 71.24
C THR A 371 -32.38 -4.90 71.53
N THR A 372 -32.68 -3.83 70.77
CA THR A 372 -32.47 -2.37 70.96
C THR A 372 -31.14 -1.66 70.60
N LYS A 373 -31.30 -0.43 70.08
CA LYS A 373 -30.27 0.48 69.53
C LYS A 373 -29.67 1.40 70.60
N ALA A 374 -28.39 1.79 70.44
CA ALA A 374 -27.84 3.04 70.99
C ALA A 374 -26.64 3.54 70.14
N SER A 375 -26.35 4.84 70.20
CA SER A 375 -25.37 5.58 69.36
C SER A 375 -23.97 5.69 69.97
N LYS A 376 -22.96 6.06 69.15
CA LYS A 376 -21.90 7.02 69.52
C LYS A 376 -21.08 7.54 68.32
N LYS A 377 -20.54 8.75 68.48
CA LYS A 377 -19.69 9.52 67.54
C LYS A 377 -18.19 9.19 67.68
N ASN A 378 -17.41 9.64 66.70
CA ASN A 378 -16.02 10.21 66.73
C ASN A 378 -15.12 9.57 65.66
N GLN A 379 -14.12 10.23 65.06
CA GLN A 379 -13.76 11.67 64.91
C GLN A 379 -12.68 11.74 63.80
N ASP A 380 -12.69 12.77 62.96
CA ASP A 380 -11.54 13.09 62.09
C ASP A 380 -10.49 13.93 62.85
N PRO A 381 -9.23 13.93 62.41
CA PRO A 381 -8.37 15.09 62.56
C PRO A 381 -7.84 15.62 61.21
N LYS A 382 -8.00 16.93 61.00
CA LYS A 382 -7.36 17.72 59.93
C LYS A 382 -5.93 18.10 60.31
N PHE A 383 -5.10 18.46 59.33
CA PHE A 383 -3.97 19.38 59.51
C PHE A 383 -3.81 20.36 58.34
N SER A 384 -3.41 21.59 58.66
CA SER A 384 -3.10 22.74 57.78
C SER A 384 -1.66 23.23 58.09
N PHE A 385 -0.91 23.90 57.21
CA PHE A 385 -0.88 25.36 56.89
C PHE A 385 0.19 25.55 55.77
N ALA A 386 -0.01 26.32 54.68
CA ALA A 386 0.17 27.77 54.47
C ALA A 386 1.55 28.20 53.85
N PRO A 387 1.69 29.38 53.19
CA PRO A 387 2.61 29.58 52.04
C PRO A 387 3.77 30.61 52.24
N ILE A 388 4.63 30.78 51.21
CA ILE A 388 5.65 31.85 51.10
C ILE A 388 5.71 32.42 49.66
N THR A 389 6.04 33.71 49.53
CA THR A 389 6.09 34.55 48.31
C THR A 389 7.50 35.04 47.92
N SER A 390 7.75 35.36 46.64
CA SER A 390 8.71 36.42 46.20
C SER A 390 8.65 36.71 44.69
N THR A 391 8.98 37.94 44.27
CA THR A 391 8.86 38.51 42.90
C THR A 391 10.18 39.09 42.36
N SER A 392 10.48 38.98 41.05
CA SER A 392 11.34 39.97 40.33
C SER A 392 11.31 39.92 38.77
N SER A 393 11.03 41.09 38.20
CA SER A 393 11.16 41.69 36.84
C SER A 393 12.13 41.21 35.71
N PHE A 394 11.56 41.16 34.47
CA PHE A 394 12.01 41.69 33.13
C PHE A 394 13.34 41.21 32.43
N PRO A 395 13.51 41.36 31.07
CA PRO A 395 12.69 42.05 30.06
C PRO A 395 12.29 41.27 28.76
N THR A 396 11.55 41.96 27.89
CA THR A 396 10.86 41.57 26.64
C THR A 396 11.73 41.21 25.43
N GLN A 397 11.29 40.23 24.61
CA GLN A 397 11.37 40.30 23.14
C GLN A 397 10.06 39.76 22.50
N THR A 398 9.53 40.48 21.51
CA THR A 398 8.32 40.13 20.75
C THR A 398 8.65 39.35 19.47
N PRO A 399 7.74 38.46 19.04
CA PRO A 399 7.31 38.58 17.64
C PRO A 399 5.78 38.39 17.47
N GLN A 400 5.16 39.44 16.91
CA GLN A 400 4.00 39.44 16.01
C GLN A 400 2.91 38.37 16.22
N THR A 401 1.88 38.73 16.98
CA THR A 401 0.62 37.98 17.09
C THR A 401 -0.21 38.05 15.80
N SER A 402 -0.50 36.87 15.22
CA SER A 402 -1.78 36.61 14.58
C SER A 402 -2.93 36.75 15.61
N PRO A 403 -4.19 36.97 15.19
CA PRO A 403 -5.30 37.05 16.14
C PRO A 403 -5.36 35.76 17.00
N PRO A 404 -5.56 35.89 18.32
CA PRO A 404 -5.57 34.73 19.21
C PRO A 404 -6.70 33.78 18.81
N PRO A 405 -6.47 32.45 18.83
CA PRO A 405 -7.51 31.49 18.47
C PRO A 405 -8.71 31.63 19.41
N PRO A 406 -9.95 31.39 18.92
CA PRO A 406 -11.13 31.44 19.77
C PRO A 406 -10.98 30.46 20.93
N LYS A 407 -11.38 30.90 22.14
CA LYS A 407 -11.33 30.05 23.33
C LYS A 407 -12.29 28.87 23.16
N PRO A 408 -11.88 27.63 23.48
CA PRO A 408 -12.77 26.48 23.39
C PRO A 408 -13.92 26.62 24.40
N ILE A 409 -15.09 26.11 24.02
CA ILE A 409 -16.32 26.09 24.82
C ILE A 409 -16.17 25.10 25.99
N LEU A 410 -15.49 23.98 25.75
CA LEU A 410 -15.21 22.93 26.74
C LEU A 410 -13.73 22.53 26.71
N THR A 411 -13.20 22.14 27.87
CA THR A 411 -11.84 21.59 28.03
C THR A 411 -11.90 20.08 28.31
N SER A 412 -10.78 19.38 28.11
CA SER A 412 -10.61 17.93 28.32
C SER A 412 -11.22 17.41 29.63
N ASP A 413 -11.05 18.19 30.70
CA ASP A 413 -11.38 17.81 32.06
C ASP A 413 -12.88 17.95 32.37
N ASN A 414 -13.64 18.56 31.45
CA ASN A 414 -15.04 18.92 31.63
C ASN A 414 -15.88 18.66 30.36
N LEU A 415 -15.82 17.42 29.86
CA LEU A 415 -16.54 16.97 28.65
C LEU A 415 -17.88 16.26 28.95
N PHE A 416 -18.23 16.04 30.22
CA PHE A 416 -19.42 15.27 30.60
C PHE A 416 -20.55 16.16 31.13
N TYR A 417 -21.64 16.25 30.37
CA TYR A 417 -22.90 16.89 30.78
C TYR A 417 -24.10 15.98 30.49
N PRO A 418 -25.17 16.01 31.31
CA PRO A 418 -26.47 15.48 30.90
C PRO A 418 -26.95 16.18 29.63
N LEU A 419 -27.52 15.43 28.67
CA LEU A 419 -27.75 15.92 27.31
C LEU A 419 -28.63 17.19 27.28
N SER A 420 -29.69 17.25 28.09
CA SER A 420 -30.56 18.43 28.22
C SER A 420 -29.90 19.66 28.83
N ARG A 421 -28.84 19.48 29.62
CA ARG A 421 -28.10 20.54 30.34
C ARG A 421 -26.77 20.90 29.71
N SER A 422 -26.45 20.30 28.56
CA SER A 422 -25.24 20.59 27.79
C SER A 422 -25.18 22.08 27.38
N PRO A 423 -23.98 22.70 27.31
CA PRO A 423 -23.84 24.08 26.83
C PRO A 423 -23.94 24.20 25.29
N ILE A 424 -24.15 23.09 24.57
CA ILE A 424 -24.10 23.00 23.11
C ILE A 424 -25.52 22.73 22.57
N PRO A 425 -26.10 23.60 21.73
CA PRO A 425 -27.51 23.51 21.33
C PRO A 425 -27.86 22.23 20.56
N ASP A 426 -26.93 21.70 19.74
CA ASP A 426 -27.12 20.44 19.00
C ASP A 426 -27.38 19.26 19.94
N ILE A 427 -26.68 19.22 21.08
CA ILE A 427 -26.75 18.12 22.04
C ILE A 427 -28.06 18.22 22.84
N GLN A 428 -28.49 19.43 23.20
CA GLN A 428 -29.84 19.67 23.74
C GLN A 428 -30.94 19.26 22.75
N ASN A 429 -30.76 19.52 21.46
CA ASN A 429 -31.72 19.11 20.43
C ASN A 429 -31.76 17.59 20.27
N ARG A 430 -30.61 16.90 20.36
CA ARG A 430 -30.55 15.43 20.45
C ARG A 430 -31.30 14.90 21.68
N ALA A 431 -31.19 15.57 22.84
CA ALA A 431 -31.97 15.25 24.03
C ALA A 431 -33.48 15.34 23.78
N LYS A 432 -33.94 16.42 23.11
CA LYS A 432 -35.36 16.61 22.76
C LYS A 432 -35.87 15.49 21.84
N ILE A 433 -35.09 15.08 20.84
CA ILE A 433 -35.45 14.00 19.90
C ILE A 433 -35.59 12.66 20.65
N ILE A 434 -34.68 12.36 21.58
CA ILE A 434 -34.78 11.16 22.43
C ILE A 434 -35.99 11.26 23.37
N ASN A 435 -36.30 12.44 23.91
CA ASN A 435 -37.49 12.64 24.73
C ASN A 435 -38.80 12.50 23.93
N THR A 436 -38.83 12.77 22.62
CA THR A 436 -40.04 12.64 21.79
C THR A 436 -40.23 11.25 21.17
N TYR A 437 -39.15 10.55 20.81
CA TYR A 437 -39.22 9.26 20.10
C TYR A 437 -38.60 8.07 20.86
N GLY A 438 -37.86 8.33 21.94
CA GLY A 438 -37.17 7.32 22.72
C GLY A 438 -38.12 6.52 23.60
N THR A 439 -37.87 5.22 23.69
CA THR A 439 -38.76 4.25 24.35
C THR A 439 -38.18 3.75 25.68
N CYS A 440 -39.03 3.66 26.73
CA CYS A 440 -38.60 3.13 28.03
C CYS A 440 -38.55 1.59 28.02
N PRO A 441 -37.44 0.95 28.44
CA PRO A 441 -37.23 -0.51 28.33
C PRO A 441 -38.28 -1.33 29.08
N ILE A 442 -38.58 -0.97 30.33
CA ILE A 442 -39.58 -1.66 31.15
C ILE A 442 -40.99 -1.53 30.57
N CYS A 443 -41.36 -0.37 30.01
CA CYS A 443 -42.66 -0.19 29.37
C CYS A 443 -42.84 -1.06 28.12
N ILE A 444 -41.75 -1.41 27.42
CA ILE A 444 -41.79 -2.40 26.33
C ILE A 444 -41.97 -3.82 26.88
N SER A 445 -41.28 -4.15 27.98
CA SER A 445 -41.36 -5.49 28.60
C SER A 445 -42.71 -5.81 29.26
N GLN A 446 -43.51 -4.78 29.60
CA GLN A 446 -44.81 -4.90 30.27
C GLN A 446 -45.94 -4.37 29.37
N PRO A 447 -46.42 -5.16 28.37
CA PRO A 447 -47.38 -4.69 27.36
C PRO A 447 -48.77 -4.30 27.88
N GLN A 448 -49.04 -4.46 29.18
CA GLN A 448 -50.28 -4.00 29.83
C GLN A 448 -50.25 -2.51 30.23
N GLN A 449 -49.11 -1.82 30.14
CA GLN A 449 -48.99 -0.38 30.42
C GLN A 449 -48.80 0.45 29.15
N GLN A 450 -49.32 1.68 29.15
CA GLN A 450 -49.05 2.64 28.07
C GLN A 450 -47.54 2.87 27.89
N GLN A 451 -47.08 2.85 26.63
CA GLN A 451 -45.71 3.18 26.28
C GLN A 451 -45.41 4.63 26.65
N ARG A 452 -44.45 4.83 27.56
CA ARG A 452 -44.00 6.15 28.04
C ARG A 452 -42.63 6.48 27.46
N GLN A 453 -42.46 7.73 27.03
CA GLN A 453 -41.21 8.26 26.46
C GLN A 453 -40.07 8.27 27.49
N SER A 454 -38.83 8.14 27.02
CA SER A 454 -37.63 8.23 27.85
C SER A 454 -37.27 9.69 28.17
N ILE A 455 -37.63 10.16 29.37
CA ILE A 455 -37.43 11.55 29.84
C ILE A 455 -36.37 11.64 30.96
N TYR A 456 -36.25 10.59 31.79
CA TYR A 456 -35.31 10.51 32.89
C TYR A 456 -33.88 10.26 32.40
N GLU A 457 -33.00 11.22 32.65
CA GLU A 457 -31.58 11.18 32.35
C GLU A 457 -30.81 10.36 33.39
N CYS A 458 -30.00 9.40 32.95
CA CYS A 458 -29.15 8.63 33.84
C CYS A 458 -27.96 9.51 34.35
N PRO A 459 -27.68 9.57 35.67
CA PRO A 459 -26.58 10.36 36.21
C PRO A 459 -25.19 9.82 35.82
N GLY A 460 -25.08 8.56 35.39
CA GLY A 460 -23.82 7.93 35.00
C GLY A 460 -23.40 8.18 33.55
N CYS A 461 -24.35 8.29 32.61
CA CYS A 461 -24.09 8.48 31.18
C CYS A 461 -24.68 9.76 30.56
N GLY A 462 -25.60 10.44 31.25
CA GLY A 462 -26.21 11.70 30.80
C GLY A 462 -27.31 11.57 29.74
N TYR A 463 -27.58 10.36 29.22
CA TYR A 463 -28.64 10.10 28.25
C TYR A 463 -30.03 9.93 28.93
N PRO A 464 -31.12 10.46 28.34
CA PRO A 464 -32.48 10.05 28.67
C PRO A 464 -32.67 8.57 28.29
N THR A 465 -33.13 7.75 29.25
CA THR A 465 -33.27 6.29 29.02
C THR A 465 -34.54 5.68 29.59
N HIS A 466 -35.18 6.33 30.57
CA HIS A 466 -36.34 5.79 31.27
C HIS A 466 -37.44 6.85 31.35
N CYS A 467 -38.70 6.46 31.55
CA CYS A 467 -39.79 7.43 31.76
C CYS A 467 -39.81 8.02 33.18
N SER A 468 -39.30 7.28 34.17
CA SER A 468 -39.23 7.71 35.57
C SER A 468 -37.99 7.13 36.28
N LYS A 469 -37.66 7.71 37.44
CA LYS A 469 -36.59 7.21 38.32
C LYS A 469 -36.85 5.80 38.86
N GLU A 470 -38.10 5.48 39.14
CA GLU A 470 -38.53 4.15 39.62
C GLU A 470 -38.26 3.06 38.59
N HIS A 471 -38.53 3.35 37.30
CA HIS A 471 -38.20 2.42 36.22
C HIS A 471 -36.68 2.27 36.07
N TYR A 472 -35.91 3.36 36.16
CA TYR A 472 -34.44 3.29 36.15
C TYR A 472 -33.88 2.43 37.30
N GLU A 473 -34.48 2.47 38.49
CA GLU A 473 -34.07 1.66 39.64
C GLU A 473 -34.39 0.16 39.44
N GLN A 474 -35.44 -0.16 38.69
CA GLN A 474 -35.78 -1.54 38.31
C GLN A 474 -34.85 -2.11 37.20
N ASP A 475 -34.39 -1.28 36.25
CA ASP A 475 -33.52 -1.68 35.13
C ASP A 475 -32.01 -1.58 35.44
N ILE A 476 -31.64 -1.25 36.67
CA ILE A 476 -30.28 -0.75 36.99
C ILE A 476 -29.16 -1.74 36.64
N GLU A 477 -29.42 -3.06 36.68
CA GLU A 477 -28.46 -4.10 36.32
C GLU A 477 -28.24 -4.25 34.81
N GLU A 478 -29.32 -4.13 34.01
CA GLU A 478 -29.29 -4.12 32.55
C GLU A 478 -28.63 -2.84 32.07
N HIS A 479 -29.13 -1.69 32.53
CA HIS A 479 -28.63 -0.36 32.19
C HIS A 479 -27.13 -0.22 32.50
N ARG A 480 -26.61 -0.83 33.57
CA ARG A 480 -25.18 -0.79 33.90
C ARG A 480 -24.28 -1.39 32.81
N LYS A 481 -24.77 -2.36 32.02
CA LYS A 481 -24.07 -2.92 30.84
C LYS A 481 -23.96 -1.91 29.70
N VAL A 482 -24.91 -0.98 29.62
CA VAL A 482 -25.11 0.02 28.56
C VAL A 482 -24.44 1.36 28.90
N CYS A 483 -24.49 1.75 30.18
CA CYS A 483 -24.09 3.05 30.72
C CYS A 483 -22.65 3.47 30.38
N VAL A 484 -21.70 2.53 30.31
CA VAL A 484 -20.28 2.84 30.05
C VAL A 484 -20.10 3.44 28.66
N TRP A 485 -20.60 2.77 27.62
CA TRP A 485 -20.42 3.24 26.24
C TRP A 485 -21.38 4.38 25.86
N LEU A 486 -22.52 4.52 26.55
CA LEU A 486 -23.33 5.73 26.47
C LEU A 486 -22.60 6.96 27.01
N ARG A 487 -21.82 6.78 28.09
CA ARG A 487 -20.97 7.85 28.63
C ARG A 487 -19.85 8.21 27.67
N GLU A 488 -19.15 7.21 27.12
CA GLU A 488 -18.12 7.42 26.09
C GLU A 488 -18.66 8.25 24.91
N ALA A 489 -19.81 7.84 24.35
CA ALA A 489 -20.43 8.57 23.25
C ALA A 489 -20.91 9.99 23.62
N ASN A 490 -21.33 10.20 24.88
CA ASN A 490 -21.68 11.54 25.37
C ASN A 490 -20.45 12.46 25.41
N GLU A 491 -19.34 11.97 25.98
CA GLU A 491 -18.07 12.71 26.05
C GLU A 491 -17.48 12.96 24.65
N ASP A 492 -17.56 11.99 23.73
CA ASP A 492 -17.12 12.13 22.33
C ASP A 492 -17.95 13.21 21.58
N GLU A 493 -19.28 13.24 21.72
CA GLU A 493 -20.14 14.24 21.07
C GLU A 493 -19.92 15.67 21.61
N HIS A 494 -19.61 15.81 22.90
CA HIS A 494 -19.21 17.07 23.52
C HIS A 494 -17.82 17.52 23.07
N ASP A 495 -16.86 16.60 22.96
CA ASP A 495 -15.50 16.92 22.53
C ASP A 495 -15.47 17.36 21.06
N LEU A 496 -16.19 16.66 20.16
CA LEU A 496 -16.38 17.04 18.75
C LEU A 496 -17.00 18.43 18.54
N ARG A 497 -17.70 18.97 19.55
CA ARG A 497 -18.31 20.31 19.52
C ARG A 497 -17.73 21.27 20.57
N SER A 498 -16.62 20.91 21.20
CA SER A 498 -15.92 21.73 22.20
C SER A 498 -15.28 22.98 21.62
N GLY A 499 -15.03 23.01 20.31
CA GLY A 499 -14.27 24.06 19.65
C GLY A 499 -12.75 24.00 19.90
N ARG A 500 -12.22 22.94 20.52
CA ARG A 500 -10.75 22.74 20.60
C ARG A 500 -10.15 22.50 19.22
N LYS A 501 -8.86 22.82 19.03
CA LYS A 501 -8.14 22.34 17.84
C LYS A 501 -8.03 20.81 17.92
N MET A 502 -8.50 20.14 16.87
CA MET A 502 -8.39 18.69 16.73
C MET A 502 -7.18 18.33 15.89
N THR A 503 -6.03 18.14 16.55
CA THR A 503 -4.79 17.67 15.91
C THR A 503 -4.95 16.27 15.31
N GLU A 504 -5.92 15.50 15.78
CA GLU A 504 -6.22 14.18 15.26
C GLU A 504 -6.75 14.21 13.79
N PHE A 505 -7.28 15.34 13.32
CA PHE A 505 -7.70 15.55 11.93
C PHE A 505 -6.64 16.21 11.04
N ASP A 506 -5.43 16.47 11.55
CA ASP A 506 -4.30 16.94 10.73
C ASP A 506 -3.73 15.74 9.92
N PHE A 507 -4.35 15.44 8.76
CA PHE A 507 -4.00 14.27 7.93
C PHE A 507 -2.64 14.42 7.21
N PRO A 508 -1.83 13.34 7.10
CA PRO A 508 -0.54 13.38 6.44
C PRO A 508 -0.65 13.45 4.90
N GLY A 509 0.27 14.16 4.25
CA GLY A 509 0.30 14.29 2.78
C GLY A 509 0.80 13.04 2.04
N GLU A 510 1.23 13.24 0.79
CA GLU A 510 1.88 12.22 -0.06
C GLU A 510 3.10 11.57 0.64
N GLN A 511 3.31 10.27 0.40
CA GLN A 511 4.46 9.54 0.95
C GLN A 511 5.60 9.40 -0.06
N ASP A 512 6.83 9.35 0.44
CA ASP A 512 8.00 8.95 -0.34
C ASP A 512 7.86 7.50 -0.84
N LEU A 513 8.27 7.24 -2.09
CA LEU A 513 8.22 5.93 -2.74
C LEU A 513 8.97 4.80 -2.01
N ASP A 514 9.88 5.15 -1.10
CA ASP A 514 10.64 4.19 -0.28
C ASP A 514 9.89 3.78 1.02
N GLN A 515 8.86 4.54 1.43
CA GLN A 515 8.03 4.22 2.60
C GLN A 515 6.92 3.23 2.21
N ARG A 516 6.73 2.18 3.01
CA ARG A 516 5.69 1.16 2.77
C ARG A 516 4.57 1.24 3.80
N VAL A 517 3.34 1.39 3.30
CA VAL A 517 2.11 1.33 4.11
C VAL A 517 1.82 -0.10 4.56
N ASN A 518 1.39 -0.25 5.82
CA ASN A 518 0.90 -1.52 6.36
C ASN A 518 -0.57 -1.39 6.81
N MET A 519 -1.49 -1.99 6.06
CA MET A 519 -2.94 -1.94 6.31
C MET A 519 -3.48 -3.16 7.08
N LEU A 520 -2.69 -3.80 7.95
CA LEU A 520 -3.17 -4.93 8.76
C LEU A 520 -4.11 -4.52 9.92
N THR A 521 -3.94 -3.32 10.47
CA THR A 521 -4.72 -2.76 11.59
C THR A 521 -4.76 -1.24 11.51
N TRP A 522 -5.67 -0.59 12.26
CA TRP A 522 -5.68 0.87 12.41
C TRP A 522 -4.33 1.41 12.94
N ASP A 523 -3.78 0.82 14.00
CA ASP A 523 -2.53 1.27 14.64
C ASP A 523 -1.34 1.21 13.66
N THR A 524 -1.20 0.10 12.93
CA THR A 524 -0.14 -0.03 11.90
C THR A 524 -0.34 0.93 10.73
N TYR A 525 -1.60 1.21 10.38
CA TYR A 525 -1.93 2.15 9.31
C TYR A 525 -1.53 3.58 9.71
N PHE A 526 -1.98 4.07 10.89
CA PHE A 526 -1.65 5.40 11.39
C PHE A 526 -0.13 5.59 11.54
N TYR A 527 0.57 4.60 12.10
CA TYR A 527 2.03 4.63 12.23
C TYR A 527 2.73 4.68 10.86
N THR A 528 2.36 3.81 9.90
CA THR A 528 3.04 3.76 8.60
C THR A 528 2.66 4.91 7.65
N ARG A 529 1.50 5.55 7.85
CA ARG A 529 1.12 6.78 7.14
C ARG A 529 1.69 8.05 7.78
N ASN A 530 2.36 7.96 8.93
CA ASN A 530 2.92 9.10 9.67
C ASN A 530 1.84 10.10 10.15
N PHE A 531 0.74 9.58 10.70
CA PHE A 531 -0.25 10.39 11.43
C PHE A 531 0.37 10.94 12.74
N PRO A 532 -0.17 12.05 13.30
CA PRO A 532 0.11 12.46 14.67
C PRO A 532 -0.12 11.32 15.68
N SER A 533 0.58 11.33 16.82
CA SER A 533 0.44 10.29 17.85
C SER A 533 -0.97 10.33 18.48
N LEU A 534 -1.78 9.32 18.17
CA LEU A 534 -3.13 9.14 18.70
C LEU A 534 -3.09 8.30 19.99
N ASP A 535 -2.61 8.91 21.08
CA ASP A 535 -2.40 8.23 22.37
C ASP A 535 -3.70 7.99 23.17
N GLU A 536 -4.78 8.71 22.84
CA GLU A 536 -6.09 8.58 23.50
C GLU A 536 -7.10 7.78 22.66
N ASP A 537 -7.81 6.84 23.30
CA ASP A 537 -8.90 6.07 22.68
C ASP A 537 -9.99 6.97 22.09
N ARG A 538 -10.22 8.17 22.66
CA ARG A 538 -11.17 9.16 22.12
C ARG A 538 -10.74 9.69 20.76
N SER A 539 -9.49 10.11 20.63
CA SER A 539 -8.92 10.57 19.36
C SER A 539 -8.97 9.47 18.28
N LEU A 540 -8.71 8.21 18.65
CA LEU A 540 -8.88 7.06 17.75
C LEU A 540 -10.34 6.90 17.30
N ARG A 541 -11.33 7.03 18.19
CA ARG A 541 -12.76 7.01 17.81
C ARG A 541 -13.14 8.16 16.88
N HIS A 542 -12.62 9.36 17.12
CA HIS A 542 -12.85 10.53 16.28
C HIS A 542 -12.31 10.35 14.86
N VAL A 543 -11.07 9.91 14.72
CA VAL A 543 -10.37 9.77 13.42
C VAL A 543 -10.88 8.59 12.60
N THR A 544 -11.18 7.47 13.23
CA THR A 544 -11.69 6.29 12.51
C THR A 544 -13.11 6.46 11.96
N LYS A 545 -13.91 7.40 12.51
CA LYS A 545 -15.29 7.66 12.06
C LYS A 545 -15.40 8.24 10.64
N PRO A 546 -14.64 9.27 10.23
CA PRO A 546 -14.61 9.72 8.83
C PRO A 546 -13.72 8.82 7.95
N LEU A 547 -12.58 8.33 8.45
CA LEU A 547 -11.65 7.53 7.64
C LEU A 547 -12.14 6.12 7.32
N THR A 548 -13.10 5.55 8.07
CA THR A 548 -13.61 4.19 7.79
C THR A 548 -14.08 4.02 6.34
N TYR A 549 -14.66 5.04 5.71
CA TYR A 549 -15.14 4.94 4.33
C TYR A 549 -13.97 4.81 3.32
N PRO A 550 -13.08 5.81 3.16
CA PRO A 550 -11.98 5.73 2.20
C PRO A 550 -10.97 4.62 2.54
N VAL A 551 -10.66 4.40 3.82
CA VAL A 551 -9.68 3.38 4.22
C VAL A 551 -10.24 1.97 4.03
N THR A 552 -11.56 1.75 4.21
CA THR A 552 -12.17 0.46 3.82
C THR A 552 -12.05 0.22 2.31
N MET A 553 -12.33 1.23 1.47
CA MET A 553 -12.18 1.14 0.02
C MET A 553 -10.74 0.83 -0.38
N ALA A 554 -9.78 1.58 0.16
CA ALA A 554 -8.36 1.37 -0.07
C ALA A 554 -7.87 0.01 0.43
N SER A 555 -8.33 -0.47 1.59
CA SER A 555 -7.93 -1.77 2.17
C SER A 555 -8.31 -2.99 1.31
N VAL A 556 -9.33 -2.85 0.47
CA VAL A 556 -9.77 -3.86 -0.49
C VAL A 556 -8.96 -3.78 -1.79
N LEU A 557 -8.62 -2.58 -2.24
CA LEU A 557 -7.91 -2.35 -3.50
C LEU A 557 -6.38 -2.48 -3.37
N HIS A 558 -5.79 -2.21 -2.21
CA HIS A 558 -4.34 -2.07 -2.03
C HIS A 558 -3.63 -3.42 -1.80
N GLU A 559 -2.41 -3.60 -2.34
CA GLU A 559 -1.66 -4.86 -2.20
C GLU A 559 -1.31 -5.19 -0.74
N SER A 560 -1.06 -4.18 0.10
CA SER A 560 -0.81 -4.37 1.55
C SER A 560 -2.08 -4.44 2.41
N GLY A 561 -3.24 -4.61 1.78
CA GLY A 561 -4.52 -4.84 2.46
C GLY A 561 -4.54 -6.12 3.30
N PRO A 562 -5.49 -6.24 4.25
CA PRO A 562 -5.56 -7.40 5.14
C PRO A 562 -6.13 -8.66 4.45
N TYR A 563 -6.68 -8.53 3.24
CA TYR A 563 -7.36 -9.60 2.51
C TYR A 563 -6.39 -10.33 1.57
N SER A 564 -6.36 -11.66 1.65
CA SER A 564 -5.47 -12.51 0.86
C SER A 564 -6.10 -13.89 0.66
N LEU A 565 -5.57 -14.74 -0.22
CA LEU A 565 -6.09 -16.10 -0.42
C LEU A 565 -6.08 -16.95 0.87
N ARG A 566 -5.25 -16.58 1.86
CA ARG A 566 -5.24 -17.19 3.20
C ARG A 566 -6.23 -16.56 4.19
N ASN A 567 -6.76 -15.39 3.86
CA ASN A 567 -7.63 -14.59 4.72
C ASN A 567 -8.79 -14.00 3.89
N ARG A 568 -9.86 -14.80 3.79
CA ARG A 568 -11.20 -14.46 3.28
C ARG A 568 -11.35 -14.11 1.79
N LEU A 569 -10.28 -13.77 1.07
CA LEU A 569 -10.32 -13.46 -0.37
C LEU A 569 -10.41 -14.76 -1.19
N THR A 570 -11.37 -14.85 -2.11
CA THR A 570 -11.52 -16.01 -2.99
C THR A 570 -10.59 -15.93 -4.21
N SER A 571 -10.47 -17.03 -4.95
CA SER A 571 -9.75 -17.04 -6.23
C SER A 571 -10.37 -16.12 -7.29
N GLU A 572 -11.69 -15.93 -7.27
CA GLU A 572 -12.39 -14.96 -8.12
C GLU A 572 -12.22 -13.51 -7.64
N GLY A 573 -12.17 -13.30 -6.31
CA GLY A 573 -11.79 -12.04 -5.70
C GLY A 573 -10.42 -11.56 -6.15
N LEU A 574 -9.41 -12.45 -6.07
CA LEU A 574 -8.05 -12.14 -6.51
C LEU A 574 -7.98 -11.78 -8.00
N LYS A 575 -8.71 -12.47 -8.87
CA LYS A 575 -8.77 -12.15 -10.32
C LYS A 575 -9.36 -10.76 -10.57
N SER A 576 -10.38 -10.37 -9.81
CA SER A 576 -11.01 -9.05 -9.91
C SER A 576 -10.09 -7.93 -9.39
N LEU A 577 -9.43 -8.14 -8.25
CA LEU A 577 -8.56 -7.12 -7.63
C LEU A 577 -7.25 -6.87 -8.40
N ILE A 578 -6.60 -7.92 -8.92
CA ILE A 578 -5.34 -7.77 -9.69
C ILE A 578 -5.51 -6.84 -10.90
N ALA A 579 -6.71 -6.78 -11.50
CA ALA A 579 -6.98 -5.90 -12.62
C ALA A 579 -7.16 -4.43 -12.19
N LEU A 580 -7.85 -4.20 -11.07
CA LEU A 580 -8.06 -2.87 -10.47
C LEU A 580 -6.77 -2.27 -9.90
N GLN A 581 -5.75 -3.10 -9.62
CA GLN A 581 -4.42 -2.71 -9.14
C GLN A 581 -3.46 -2.23 -10.26
N LEU A 582 -3.92 -2.13 -11.52
CA LEU A 582 -3.11 -1.64 -12.62
C LEU A 582 -3.15 -0.10 -12.69
N ASP A 583 -2.06 0.49 -13.20
CA ASP A 583 -1.86 1.94 -13.42
C ASP A 583 -2.86 2.51 -14.45
N GLN A 584 -4.06 2.88 -13.96
CA GLN A 584 -5.23 3.34 -14.71
C GLN A 584 -6.14 4.25 -13.86
N VAL A 585 -7.13 4.87 -14.53
CA VAL A 585 -8.23 5.61 -13.88
C VAL A 585 -9.20 4.60 -13.25
N ILE A 586 -9.48 4.72 -11.95
CA ILE A 586 -10.43 3.88 -11.23
C ILE A 586 -11.71 4.68 -10.98
N ARG A 587 -12.86 4.14 -11.41
CA ARG A 587 -14.18 4.70 -11.11
C ARG A 587 -14.79 3.94 -9.94
N ILE A 588 -15.09 4.66 -8.86
CA ILE A 588 -15.70 4.06 -7.67
C ILE A 588 -17.13 4.54 -7.54
N MET A 589 -18.08 3.62 -7.66
CA MET A 589 -19.50 3.90 -7.50
C MET A 589 -19.92 3.61 -6.06
N VAL A 590 -20.14 4.66 -5.27
CA VAL A 590 -20.72 4.58 -3.92
C VAL A 590 -22.24 4.64 -4.05
N VAL A 591 -22.90 3.50 -3.87
CA VAL A 591 -24.35 3.34 -4.07
C VAL A 591 -25.08 3.33 -2.74
N GLY A 592 -26.14 4.13 -2.63
CA GLY A 592 -26.80 4.41 -1.35
C GLY A 592 -26.07 5.46 -0.53
N ALA A 593 -25.38 6.40 -1.18
CA ALA A 593 -24.51 7.36 -0.53
C ALA A 593 -25.28 8.34 0.37
N ARG A 594 -24.85 8.47 1.63
CA ARG A 594 -25.46 9.31 2.68
C ARG A 594 -24.41 10.22 3.31
N ALA A 595 -23.99 9.93 4.54
CA ALA A 595 -23.00 10.71 5.29
C ALA A 595 -21.62 10.75 4.59
N GLU A 596 -21.26 9.69 3.87
CA GLU A 596 -20.01 9.58 3.13
C GLU A 596 -19.93 10.55 1.93
N ALA A 597 -21.07 10.95 1.36
CA ALA A 597 -21.13 11.96 0.30
C ALA A 597 -20.87 13.40 0.81
N GLN A 598 -21.00 13.61 2.12
CA GLN A 598 -20.86 14.90 2.81
C GLN A 598 -19.48 15.10 3.46
N LEU A 599 -18.59 14.10 3.39
CA LEU A 599 -17.24 14.22 3.94
C LEU A 599 -16.38 15.20 3.13
N PRO A 600 -15.45 15.94 3.78
CA PRO A 600 -14.47 16.77 3.07
C PRO A 600 -13.61 15.96 2.08
N ALA A 601 -13.21 16.60 0.98
CA ALA A 601 -12.36 15.96 -0.03
C ALA A 601 -11.01 15.49 0.54
N ASP A 602 -10.48 16.18 1.55
CA ASP A 602 -9.22 15.82 2.22
C ASP A 602 -9.27 14.45 2.90
N VAL A 603 -10.45 14.01 3.36
CA VAL A 603 -10.66 12.66 3.92
C VAL A 603 -10.47 11.59 2.83
N TYR A 604 -10.86 11.88 1.60
CA TYR A 604 -10.73 10.98 0.45
C TYR A 604 -9.39 11.11 -0.28
N ASN A 605 -8.68 12.24 -0.17
CA ASN A 605 -7.32 12.41 -0.67
C ASN A 605 -6.36 11.35 -0.08
N GLU A 606 -6.65 10.79 1.10
CA GLU A 606 -5.94 9.63 1.64
C GLU A 606 -5.90 8.42 0.70
N ILE A 607 -6.94 8.17 -0.11
CA ILE A 607 -6.89 7.13 -1.15
C ILE A 607 -5.84 7.51 -2.22
N CYS A 608 -5.83 8.77 -2.67
CA CYS A 608 -4.84 9.25 -3.64
C CYS A 608 -3.41 9.18 -3.10
N HIS A 609 -3.21 9.41 -1.80
CA HIS A 609 -1.90 9.27 -1.15
C HIS A 609 -1.44 7.80 -1.08
N LEU A 610 -2.36 6.83 -1.00
CA LEU A 610 -2.04 5.40 -0.99
C LEU A 610 -1.71 4.81 -2.38
N PHE A 611 -2.26 5.36 -3.46
CA PHE A 611 -2.06 4.85 -4.83
C PHE A 611 -1.47 5.94 -5.74
N PRO A 612 -0.17 6.28 -5.63
CA PRO A 612 0.43 7.46 -6.26
C PRO A 612 0.28 7.53 -7.79
N ASP A 613 0.25 6.39 -8.47
CA ASP A 613 0.13 6.33 -9.94
C ASP A 613 -1.33 6.44 -10.42
N ASN A 614 -2.31 6.02 -9.62
CA ASN A 614 -3.72 6.01 -9.99
C ASN A 614 -4.42 7.37 -9.83
N THR A 615 -5.52 7.52 -10.58
CA THR A 615 -6.50 8.60 -10.42
C THR A 615 -7.88 8.03 -10.10
N PHE A 616 -8.64 8.72 -9.25
CA PHE A 616 -9.93 8.25 -8.74
C PHE A 616 -11.06 9.19 -9.10
N HIS A 617 -12.14 8.62 -9.65
CA HIS A 617 -13.40 9.32 -9.86
C HIS A 617 -14.47 8.63 -9.01
N ILE A 618 -14.94 9.31 -7.96
CA ILE A 618 -15.93 8.77 -7.02
C ILE A 618 -17.31 9.31 -7.37
N HIS A 619 -18.25 8.41 -7.66
CA HIS A 619 -19.65 8.73 -7.88
C HIS A 619 -20.46 8.43 -6.62
N PHE A 620 -21.04 9.46 -6.00
CA PHE A 620 -21.95 9.33 -4.87
C PHE A 620 -23.40 9.30 -5.37
N ILE A 621 -24.04 8.13 -5.29
CA ILE A 621 -25.32 7.84 -5.95
C ILE A 621 -26.36 7.52 -4.88
N GLY A 622 -27.41 8.33 -4.79
CA GLY A 622 -28.54 8.11 -3.89
C GLY A 622 -29.36 9.38 -3.67
N PRO A 623 -30.62 9.25 -3.18
CA PRO A 623 -31.48 10.42 -2.93
C PRO A 623 -30.90 11.37 -1.86
N GLU A 624 -30.13 10.84 -0.91
CA GLU A 624 -29.46 11.60 0.17
C GLU A 624 -28.04 12.08 -0.22
N SER A 625 -27.61 11.85 -1.46
CA SER A 625 -26.28 12.24 -1.97
C SER A 625 -26.19 13.75 -2.15
N LEU A 626 -25.82 14.46 -1.09
CA LEU A 626 -25.70 15.91 -1.04
C LEU A 626 -24.22 16.33 -0.95
N PRO A 627 -23.74 17.27 -1.79
CA PRO A 627 -22.44 17.88 -1.58
C PRO A 627 -22.45 18.73 -0.29
N PRO A 628 -21.30 18.94 0.36
CA PRO A 628 -21.24 19.70 1.62
C PRO A 628 -21.73 21.15 1.47
N PRO A 629 -22.27 21.78 2.54
CA PRO A 629 -22.92 23.10 2.47
C PRO A 629 -21.97 24.26 2.10
N SER A 630 -20.66 24.09 2.29
CA SER A 630 -19.62 25.03 1.80
C SER A 630 -19.51 25.11 0.27
N PHE A 631 -20.30 24.31 -0.46
CA PHE A 631 -20.34 24.26 -1.92
C PHE A 631 -21.67 24.75 -2.49
N SER A 632 -22.32 25.71 -1.82
CA SER A 632 -23.34 26.55 -2.48
C SER A 632 -22.74 27.13 -3.77
N PRO A 633 -23.34 26.93 -4.95
CA PRO A 633 -22.88 27.62 -6.15
C PRO A 633 -23.01 29.13 -5.91
N SER A 634 -21.96 29.87 -6.25
CA SER A 634 -22.06 31.33 -6.40
C SER A 634 -23.26 31.64 -7.32
N PRO A 635 -23.97 32.76 -7.12
CA PRO A 635 -24.96 33.20 -8.10
C PRO A 635 -24.28 33.25 -9.48
N PRO A 636 -24.90 32.70 -10.54
CA PRO A 636 -24.22 32.53 -11.82
C PRO A 636 -23.76 33.87 -12.35
N GLN A 637 -22.46 33.97 -12.66
CA GLN A 637 -21.97 35.07 -13.48
C GLN A 637 -22.62 34.94 -14.87
N GLN A 638 -23.18 36.04 -15.35
CA GLN A 638 -23.96 36.10 -16.59
C GLN A 638 -23.12 35.68 -17.81
N ASN A 639 -23.19 34.39 -18.16
CA ASN A 639 -22.84 33.92 -19.49
C ASN A 639 -24.04 34.15 -20.42
N ARG A 640 -23.78 34.59 -21.65
CA ARG A 640 -24.76 35.19 -22.58
C ARG A 640 -25.69 34.19 -23.29
N ASP A 641 -26.08 33.11 -22.61
CA ASP A 641 -26.88 32.02 -23.20
C ASP A 641 -28.24 31.81 -22.50
N GLU A 642 -28.77 32.84 -21.82
CA GLU A 642 -30.09 32.83 -21.15
C GLU A 642 -31.28 33.19 -22.08
N GLU A 643 -31.17 32.95 -23.40
CA GLU A 643 -32.28 33.06 -24.37
C GLU A 643 -32.83 31.69 -24.81
N LYS A 644 -33.26 30.89 -23.84
CA LYS A 644 -34.28 29.83 -23.97
C LYS A 644 -34.72 29.35 -22.59
N GLY A 645 -36.02 29.45 -22.31
CA GLY A 645 -36.61 29.02 -21.04
C GLY A 645 -36.72 27.49 -20.92
N GLU A 646 -35.60 26.78 -20.89
CA GLU A 646 -35.56 25.36 -20.54
C GLU A 646 -35.54 25.19 -19.02
N LYS A 647 -36.59 24.53 -18.49
CA LYS A 647 -36.66 24.13 -17.08
C LYS A 647 -35.53 23.12 -16.80
N LEU A 648 -34.66 23.40 -15.82
CA LEU A 648 -33.63 22.45 -15.40
C LEU A 648 -34.26 21.07 -15.13
N SER A 649 -33.72 20.03 -15.76
CA SER A 649 -34.26 18.68 -15.65
C SER A 649 -34.00 18.08 -14.26
N PRO A 650 -34.85 17.14 -13.78
CA PRO A 650 -34.68 16.49 -12.47
C PRO A 650 -33.37 15.69 -12.31
N PHE A 651 -32.64 15.46 -13.40
CA PHE A 651 -31.48 14.57 -13.50
C PHE A 651 -30.13 15.31 -13.40
N SER A 652 -30.10 16.49 -12.77
CA SER A 652 -28.88 17.28 -12.65
C SER A 652 -27.83 16.59 -11.75
N THR A 653 -26.71 16.20 -12.35
CA THR A 653 -25.53 15.70 -11.60
C THR A 653 -24.56 16.84 -11.36
N ILE A 654 -23.98 16.89 -10.17
CA ILE A 654 -22.97 17.90 -9.80
C ILE A 654 -21.62 17.22 -9.84
N THR A 655 -20.69 17.69 -10.66
CA THR A 655 -19.31 17.16 -10.72
C THR A 655 -18.31 18.23 -10.33
N LYS A 656 -17.32 17.87 -9.49
CA LYS A 656 -16.24 18.75 -9.07
C LYS A 656 -14.90 18.01 -9.00
N HIS A 657 -13.86 18.66 -9.50
CA HIS A 657 -12.49 18.15 -9.46
C HIS A 657 -11.77 18.71 -8.23
N TYR A 658 -11.03 17.84 -7.53
CA TYR A 658 -10.24 18.14 -6.36
C TYR A 658 -8.78 17.76 -6.67
N GLY A 659 -8.07 18.70 -7.30
CA GLY A 659 -6.74 18.46 -7.86
C GLY A 659 -6.76 17.57 -9.11
N PRO A 660 -5.58 17.11 -9.58
CA PRO A 660 -5.45 16.35 -10.83
C PRO A 660 -5.80 14.86 -10.70
N ARG A 661 -5.98 14.33 -9.48
CA ARG A 661 -6.06 12.89 -9.19
C ARG A 661 -7.35 12.43 -8.50
N LEU A 662 -8.21 13.37 -8.07
CA LEU A 662 -9.51 13.08 -7.44
C LEU A 662 -10.62 13.92 -8.08
N SER A 663 -11.76 13.29 -8.37
CA SER A 663 -12.99 13.99 -8.75
C SER A 663 -14.23 13.33 -8.14
N PHE A 664 -15.21 14.14 -7.79
CA PHE A 664 -16.48 13.69 -7.22
C PHE A 664 -17.64 14.03 -8.17
N THR A 665 -18.60 13.11 -8.28
CA THR A 665 -19.89 13.34 -8.93
C THR A 665 -21.02 12.94 -7.99
N TRP A 666 -21.92 13.86 -7.66
CA TRP A 666 -23.12 13.59 -6.87
C TRP A 666 -24.33 13.41 -7.80
N ALA A 667 -25.06 12.31 -7.64
CA ALA A 667 -26.28 11.98 -8.37
C ALA A 667 -27.44 11.74 -7.39
N LYS A 668 -28.41 12.68 -7.35
CA LYS A 668 -29.54 12.71 -6.42
C LYS A 668 -30.71 11.82 -6.85
N GLN A 669 -30.43 10.56 -7.18
CA GLN A 669 -31.42 9.61 -7.69
C GLN A 669 -31.04 8.18 -7.33
N MET A 670 -31.98 7.25 -7.47
CA MET A 670 -31.72 5.83 -7.23
C MET A 670 -30.78 5.27 -8.32
N TYR A 671 -29.94 4.31 -7.94
CA TYR A 671 -28.97 3.72 -8.88
C TYR A 671 -29.65 3.07 -10.08
N HIS A 672 -30.81 2.43 -9.91
CA HIS A 672 -31.49 1.75 -11.00
C HIS A 672 -31.99 2.70 -12.10
N ASP A 673 -32.24 3.97 -11.77
CA ASP A 673 -32.57 5.03 -12.73
C ASP A 673 -31.31 5.69 -13.31
N TYR A 674 -30.22 5.74 -12.54
CA TYR A 674 -28.94 6.32 -12.98
C TYR A 674 -28.12 5.39 -13.89
N HIS A 675 -28.33 4.08 -13.78
CA HIS A 675 -27.52 3.01 -14.39
C HIS A 675 -27.25 3.21 -15.88
N GLU A 676 -28.27 3.56 -16.67
CA GLU A 676 -28.17 3.73 -18.12
C GLU A 676 -27.32 4.93 -18.52
N SER A 677 -27.38 6.02 -17.75
CA SER A 677 -26.58 7.24 -17.99
C SER A 677 -25.07 7.06 -17.73
N MET A 678 -24.68 6.00 -17.03
CA MET A 678 -23.27 5.69 -16.71
C MET A 678 -22.62 4.66 -17.63
N HIS A 679 -23.34 4.13 -18.61
CA HIS A 679 -22.80 3.15 -19.56
C HIS A 679 -21.74 3.80 -20.46
N PRO A 680 -20.59 3.16 -20.77
CA PRO A 680 -20.23 1.76 -20.50
C PRO A 680 -19.64 1.51 -19.10
N PHE A 681 -19.88 0.30 -18.57
CA PHE A 681 -19.19 -0.25 -17.40
C PHE A 681 -18.05 -1.18 -17.83
N ASP A 682 -16.91 -1.11 -17.15
CA ASP A 682 -15.76 -2.02 -17.34
C ASP A 682 -15.38 -2.68 -15.98
N PRO A 683 -15.54 -4.02 -15.84
CA PRO A 683 -15.15 -4.78 -14.66
C PRO A 683 -13.66 -4.71 -14.24
N TYR A 684 -12.79 -4.06 -15.02
CA TYR A 684 -11.38 -3.88 -14.71
C TYR A 684 -11.03 -2.47 -14.20
N THR A 685 -11.89 -1.47 -14.38
CA THR A 685 -11.70 -0.09 -13.87
C THR A 685 -12.77 0.33 -12.88
N ASP A 686 -13.92 -0.35 -12.87
CA ASP A 686 -15.11 0.07 -12.14
C ASP A 686 -15.39 -0.86 -10.95
N VAL A 687 -15.66 -0.26 -9.78
CA VAL A 687 -15.95 -0.99 -8.55
C VAL A 687 -17.10 -0.32 -7.78
N PHE A 688 -18.03 -1.15 -7.29
CA PHE A 688 -19.16 -0.71 -6.48
C PHE A 688 -18.86 -0.88 -4.99
N PHE A 689 -19.19 0.14 -4.19
CA PHE A 689 -19.18 0.09 -2.73
C PHE A 689 -20.55 0.48 -2.19
N LEU A 690 -21.08 -0.32 -1.25
CA LEU A 690 -22.31 -0.03 -0.52
C LEU A 690 -22.02 0.02 0.97
N PHE A 691 -22.26 1.18 1.59
CA PHE A 691 -21.99 1.39 3.00
C PHE A 691 -23.22 1.14 3.86
N SER A 692 -23.25 -0.04 4.48
CA SER A 692 -24.34 -0.51 5.36
C SER A 692 -25.74 -0.34 4.70
N PRO A 693 -26.05 -1.06 3.61
CA PRO A 693 -27.34 -0.93 2.92
C PRO A 693 -28.50 -1.64 3.64
N GLY A 694 -28.21 -2.53 4.60
CA GLY A 694 -29.22 -3.24 5.41
C GLY A 694 -29.95 -4.35 4.67
N PHE A 695 -29.25 -5.14 3.86
CA PHE A 695 -29.86 -6.20 3.04
C PHE A 695 -30.53 -7.32 3.86
N ALA A 696 -30.11 -7.57 5.11
CA ALA A 696 -30.75 -8.56 5.97
C ALA A 696 -32.02 -8.05 6.66
N GLN A 697 -32.30 -6.73 6.62
CA GLN A 697 -33.50 -6.17 7.23
C GLN A 697 -34.75 -6.53 6.39
N PRO A 698 -35.91 -6.81 7.03
CA PRO A 698 -37.12 -7.28 6.33
C PRO A 698 -37.54 -6.37 5.16
N ASN A 699 -37.52 -5.05 5.37
CA ASN A 699 -37.92 -4.06 4.38
C ASN A 699 -36.81 -3.73 3.34
N GLY A 700 -35.58 -4.21 3.56
CA GLY A 700 -34.43 -3.86 2.73
C GLY A 700 -34.41 -4.62 1.39
N LYS A 701 -34.87 -5.87 1.37
CA LYS A 701 -34.78 -6.74 0.18
C LYS A 701 -35.56 -6.19 -1.01
N ASP A 702 -36.79 -5.75 -0.78
CA ASP A 702 -37.68 -5.22 -1.84
C ASP A 702 -37.14 -3.91 -2.42
N PHE A 703 -36.61 -3.03 -1.57
CA PHE A 703 -36.03 -1.75 -1.97
C PHE A 703 -34.75 -1.93 -2.81
N TRP A 704 -33.90 -2.88 -2.43
CA TRP A 704 -32.62 -3.10 -3.11
C TRP A 704 -32.68 -4.08 -4.29
N GLY A 705 -33.73 -4.88 -4.44
CA GLY A 705 -33.83 -5.93 -5.47
C GLY A 705 -33.57 -5.45 -6.90
N LYS A 706 -34.25 -4.37 -7.35
CA LYS A 706 -34.04 -3.78 -8.69
C LYS A 706 -32.61 -3.27 -8.89
N THR A 707 -32.06 -2.61 -7.87
CA THR A 707 -30.69 -2.09 -7.85
C THR A 707 -29.67 -3.23 -7.93
N LEU A 708 -29.84 -4.29 -7.15
CA LEU A 708 -28.93 -5.44 -7.11
C LEU A 708 -28.92 -6.21 -8.42
N LYS A 709 -30.08 -6.40 -9.08
CA LYS A 709 -30.15 -7.00 -10.43
C LYS A 709 -29.34 -6.20 -11.45
N LYS A 710 -29.58 -4.87 -11.58
CA LYS A 710 -28.80 -4.01 -12.50
C LYS A 710 -27.30 -3.98 -12.15
N MET A 711 -26.93 -4.00 -10.86
CA MET A 711 -25.51 -4.08 -10.46
C MET A 711 -24.84 -5.41 -10.80
N LEU A 712 -25.47 -6.55 -10.50
CA LEU A 712 -24.91 -7.88 -10.81
C LEU A 712 -24.72 -8.09 -12.33
N ALA A 713 -25.62 -7.54 -13.15
CA ALA A 713 -25.52 -7.54 -14.61
C ALA A 713 -24.24 -6.86 -15.15
N THR A 714 -23.68 -5.86 -14.43
CA THR A 714 -22.41 -5.20 -14.84
C THR A 714 -21.20 -6.13 -14.83
N LYS A 715 -21.25 -7.22 -14.05
CA LYS A 715 -20.11 -8.15 -13.82
C LYS A 715 -18.87 -7.48 -13.18
N CYS A 716 -19.02 -6.25 -12.67
CA CYS A 716 -18.03 -5.52 -11.86
C CYS A 716 -17.96 -6.07 -10.42
N ALA A 717 -16.89 -5.75 -9.69
CA ALA A 717 -16.78 -6.11 -8.28
C ALA A 717 -17.70 -5.24 -7.42
N ILE A 718 -18.47 -5.86 -6.51
CA ILE A 718 -19.37 -5.18 -5.58
C ILE A 718 -18.94 -5.53 -4.16
N PHE A 719 -18.56 -4.52 -3.38
CA PHE A 719 -18.23 -4.66 -1.97
C PHE A 719 -19.33 -4.04 -1.11
N VAL A 720 -19.79 -4.80 -0.12
CA VAL A 720 -20.88 -4.41 0.76
C VAL A 720 -20.38 -4.49 2.18
N THR A 721 -20.71 -3.47 2.99
CA THR A 721 -20.46 -3.48 4.44
C THR A 721 -21.77 -3.67 5.20
N GLY A 722 -21.71 -4.29 6.38
CA GLY A 722 -22.88 -4.54 7.23
C GLY A 722 -22.86 -3.74 8.53
N TYR A 723 -24.04 -3.58 9.13
CA TYR A 723 -24.24 -2.80 10.37
C TYR A 723 -23.71 -3.50 11.64
N ASP A 724 -23.94 -4.80 11.74
CA ASP A 724 -23.59 -5.64 12.88
C ASP A 724 -23.30 -7.09 12.44
N GLU A 725 -23.06 -7.97 13.41
CA GLU A 725 -22.78 -9.40 13.15
C GLU A 725 -24.03 -10.14 12.65
N GLU A 726 -25.22 -9.70 13.08
CA GLU A 726 -26.49 -10.28 12.70
C GLU A 726 -26.85 -9.95 11.23
N ASP A 727 -26.71 -8.70 10.76
CA ASP A 727 -26.88 -8.29 9.35
C ASP A 727 -25.90 -9.02 8.41
N MET A 728 -24.76 -9.48 8.93
CA MET A 728 -23.77 -10.26 8.20
C MET A 728 -24.03 -11.78 8.19
N LEU A 729 -24.86 -12.30 9.11
CA LEU A 729 -25.08 -13.74 9.34
C LEU A 729 -26.55 -14.20 9.24
N LYS A 730 -27.55 -13.30 9.28
CA LYS A 730 -29.00 -13.63 9.23
C LYS A 730 -29.51 -14.07 7.84
N GLY A 731 -28.79 -15.01 7.26
CA GLY A 731 -29.28 -15.92 6.23
C GLY A 731 -29.41 -17.36 6.73
N ASP A 732 -29.49 -17.59 8.05
CA ASP A 732 -29.22 -18.89 8.69
C ASP A 732 -30.38 -19.47 9.54
N GLU A 733 -31.48 -18.74 9.74
CA GLU A 733 -32.58 -19.16 10.64
C GLU A 733 -33.66 -20.02 9.95
N THR A 734 -33.28 -21.14 9.33
CA THR A 734 -34.17 -22.31 9.14
C THR A 734 -33.38 -23.62 9.05
N GLN A 735 -33.05 -24.25 10.19
CA GLN A 735 -33.41 -25.64 10.51
C GLN A 735 -32.78 -26.10 11.83
N GLN A 736 -33.62 -26.60 12.75
CA GLN A 736 -33.21 -27.65 13.67
C GLN A 736 -33.19 -28.99 12.90
N GLU A 737 -32.35 -29.93 13.37
CA GLU A 737 -32.29 -31.34 12.95
C GLU A 737 -31.70 -31.65 11.55
N ALA A 738 -30.42 -32.04 11.51
CA ALA A 738 -29.96 -33.31 10.92
C ALA A 738 -28.45 -33.52 11.16
N ASP A 739 -28.05 -34.74 11.52
CA ASP A 739 -26.66 -35.13 11.75
C ASP A 739 -25.90 -35.52 10.46
N THR A 740 -24.57 -35.47 10.56
CA THR A 740 -23.56 -36.15 9.71
C THR A 740 -23.31 -35.71 8.25
N ASN A 741 -22.08 -35.20 8.05
CA ASN A 741 -21.25 -35.15 6.83
C ASN A 741 -21.43 -34.00 5.81
N MET A 742 -20.30 -33.75 5.10
CA MET A 742 -20.03 -32.84 3.97
C MET A 742 -19.72 -31.34 4.22
N ASP A 743 -18.55 -30.97 3.70
CA ASP A 743 -18.15 -29.72 3.03
C ASP A 743 -18.64 -28.36 3.55
N GLN A 744 -17.70 -27.63 4.17
CA GLN A 744 -17.86 -26.24 4.62
C GLN A 744 -17.89 -25.24 3.45
N ASP A 745 -19.04 -25.08 2.80
CA ASP A 745 -19.28 -24.06 1.76
C ASP A 745 -20.60 -23.30 2.01
N SER A 746 -20.58 -22.45 3.05
CA SER A 746 -21.72 -21.88 3.80
C SER A 746 -22.90 -21.30 3.02
N ASP A 747 -24.10 -21.50 3.58
CA ASP A 747 -25.42 -21.50 2.93
C ASP A 747 -26.05 -20.18 2.48
N LEU A 748 -25.33 -19.05 2.45
CA LEU A 748 -25.89 -17.82 1.85
C LEU A 748 -26.16 -17.99 0.33
N LYS A 749 -25.52 -18.98 -0.32
CA LYS A 749 -25.88 -19.44 -1.67
C LYS A 749 -27.34 -19.92 -1.74
N ASN A 750 -27.86 -20.57 -0.70
CA ASN A 750 -29.15 -21.25 -0.74
C ASN A 750 -30.34 -20.32 -0.46
N ASN A 751 -30.16 -19.26 0.33
CA ASN A 751 -31.22 -18.27 0.53
C ASN A 751 -31.35 -17.21 -0.59
N ILE A 752 -30.34 -17.05 -1.46
CA ILE A 752 -30.48 -16.24 -2.69
C ILE A 752 -30.97 -17.11 -3.88
N LYS A 753 -30.66 -18.42 -3.90
CA LYS A 753 -31.16 -19.36 -4.92
C LYS A 753 -32.66 -19.66 -4.89
N LYS A 754 -33.40 -19.29 -3.82
CA LYS A 754 -34.85 -19.51 -3.76
C LYS A 754 -35.62 -18.60 -4.73
N ASP A 755 -35.08 -17.45 -5.09
CA ASP A 755 -35.59 -16.61 -6.18
C ASP A 755 -34.97 -17.00 -7.52
N LYS A 756 -35.76 -17.64 -8.38
CA LYS A 756 -35.35 -18.00 -9.76
C LYS A 756 -35.01 -16.80 -10.67
N THR A 757 -35.19 -15.57 -10.19
CA THR A 757 -35.07 -14.33 -10.99
C THR A 757 -33.82 -13.49 -10.68
N VAL A 758 -32.87 -14.01 -9.88
CA VAL A 758 -31.60 -13.35 -9.57
C VAL A 758 -30.46 -14.09 -10.27
N PRO A 759 -29.60 -13.40 -11.06
CA PRO A 759 -28.48 -14.06 -11.74
C PRO A 759 -27.50 -14.66 -10.73
N GLU A 760 -26.96 -15.84 -11.05
CA GLU A 760 -26.00 -16.52 -10.18
C GLU A 760 -24.82 -15.60 -9.80
N LEU A 761 -24.33 -15.72 -8.56
CA LEU A 761 -23.26 -14.87 -8.02
C LEU A 761 -22.00 -15.65 -7.68
N ASP A 762 -20.85 -15.00 -7.87
CA ASP A 762 -19.54 -15.42 -7.38
C ASP A 762 -19.20 -14.63 -6.10
N TRP A 763 -18.66 -15.32 -5.10
CA TRP A 763 -18.05 -14.69 -3.94
C TRP A 763 -16.67 -14.15 -4.30
N LEU A 764 -16.40 -12.88 -3.99
CA LEU A 764 -15.07 -12.25 -4.08
C LEU A 764 -14.37 -12.22 -2.72
N LEU A 765 -15.12 -11.89 -1.67
CA LEU A 765 -14.66 -11.81 -0.29
C LEU A 765 -15.73 -12.39 0.63
N THR A 766 -15.39 -13.43 1.39
CA THR A 766 -16.31 -14.07 2.34
C THR A 766 -16.72 -13.13 3.48
N PRO A 767 -17.95 -13.25 4.02
CA PRO A 767 -18.44 -12.37 5.07
C PRO A 767 -17.62 -12.47 6.36
N GLY A 768 -17.65 -11.38 7.12
CA GLY A 768 -16.94 -11.24 8.40
C GLY A 768 -16.55 -9.80 8.70
N ARG A 769 -16.07 -9.58 9.92
CA ARG A 769 -15.70 -8.27 10.47
C ARG A 769 -14.74 -7.49 9.58
N ASN A 770 -14.98 -6.20 9.40
CA ASN A 770 -14.07 -5.26 8.75
C ASN A 770 -12.98 -4.82 9.74
N VAL A 771 -11.72 -4.83 9.28
CA VAL A 771 -10.56 -4.33 10.05
C VAL A 771 -10.68 -2.81 10.24
N PHE A 772 -11.11 -2.09 9.20
CA PHE A 772 -11.20 -0.64 9.15
C PHE A 772 -12.61 -0.11 9.45
N ARG A 773 -13.37 -0.83 10.27
CA ARG A 773 -14.63 -0.31 10.84
C ARG A 773 -14.35 0.91 11.73
N SER A 774 -15.33 1.79 11.89
CA SER A 774 -15.26 2.87 12.89
C SER A 774 -15.10 2.28 14.30
N LEU A 775 -14.28 2.92 15.15
CA LEU A 775 -14.21 2.60 16.58
C LEU A 775 -15.24 3.41 17.39
N LYS A 776 -15.77 4.50 16.84
CA LYS A 776 -16.92 5.23 17.40
C LYS A 776 -18.20 4.42 17.19
N ARG A 777 -19.02 4.35 18.24
CA ARG A 777 -20.37 3.77 18.22
C ARG A 777 -21.38 4.85 17.85
N ASP A 778 -22.28 4.54 16.91
CA ASP A 778 -23.48 5.35 16.69
C ASP A 778 -24.61 4.79 17.55
N ILE A 779 -25.36 5.68 18.22
CA ILE A 779 -26.45 5.33 19.13
C ILE A 779 -27.77 5.60 18.43
N ASP A 780 -28.68 4.62 18.44
CA ASP A 780 -30.05 4.78 17.97
C ASP A 780 -30.82 5.75 18.90
N LEU A 781 -31.54 6.71 18.31
CA LEU A 781 -32.28 7.73 19.05
C LEU A 781 -33.65 7.22 19.53
N GLN A 782 -34.17 6.12 18.99
CA GLN A 782 -35.44 5.50 19.38
C GLN A 782 -35.26 4.45 20.50
N ASP A 783 -34.18 3.67 20.45
CA ASP A 783 -33.74 2.78 21.52
C ASP A 783 -32.26 2.99 21.83
N VAL A 784 -31.98 3.84 22.82
CA VAL A 784 -30.64 4.23 23.27
C VAL A 784 -29.79 3.02 23.71
N ARG A 785 -30.38 1.85 23.96
CA ARG A 785 -29.64 0.61 24.29
C ARG A 785 -29.00 -0.03 23.05
N LYS A 786 -29.48 0.28 21.85
CA LYS A 786 -28.94 -0.20 20.58
C LYS A 786 -27.84 0.73 20.07
N HIS A 787 -26.75 0.13 19.63
CA HIS A 787 -25.64 0.84 19.02
C HIS A 787 -25.07 0.03 17.87
N ILE A 788 -24.54 0.72 16.87
CA ILE A 788 -23.88 0.13 15.71
C ILE A 788 -22.45 0.66 15.61
N PHE A 789 -21.56 -0.13 15.00
CA PHE A 789 -20.27 0.38 14.53
C PHE A 789 -20.39 0.62 13.03
N THR A 790 -20.11 1.83 12.56
CA THR A 790 -20.14 2.13 11.12
C THR A 790 -19.20 1.19 10.37
N ASN A 791 -19.71 0.55 9.31
CA ASN A 791 -19.01 -0.43 8.48
C ASN A 791 -18.44 -1.62 9.29
N TRP A 792 -19.22 -2.20 10.21
CA TRP A 792 -18.80 -3.28 11.13
C TRP A 792 -18.23 -4.49 10.40
N GLY A 793 -18.93 -4.94 9.35
CA GLY A 793 -18.58 -6.09 8.53
C GLY A 793 -18.30 -5.69 7.09
N ILE A 794 -17.68 -6.58 6.32
CA ILE A 794 -17.49 -6.42 4.87
C ILE A 794 -17.59 -7.77 4.17
N TYR A 795 -18.12 -7.79 2.96
CA TYR A 795 -18.08 -8.91 2.04
C TYR A 795 -18.06 -8.42 0.59
N GLY A 796 -17.79 -9.32 -0.35
CA GLY A 796 -17.66 -8.98 -1.76
C GLY A 796 -18.31 -10.02 -2.66
N ILE A 797 -19.11 -9.57 -3.62
CA ILE A 797 -19.85 -10.38 -4.58
C ILE A 797 -19.67 -9.84 -6.01
N ARG A 798 -19.97 -10.70 -7.00
CA ARG A 798 -19.93 -10.36 -8.43
C ARG A 798 -20.98 -11.21 -9.16
N GLY A 799 -21.58 -10.68 -10.22
CA GLY A 799 -22.36 -11.52 -11.15
C GLY A 799 -21.48 -12.59 -11.78
N LYS A 800 -21.94 -13.84 -11.78
CA LYS A 800 -21.19 -15.01 -12.28
C LYS A 800 -21.01 -14.92 -13.79
N ARG A 801 -19.80 -15.22 -14.27
CA ARG A 801 -19.48 -15.22 -15.71
C ARG A 801 -19.85 -16.57 -16.33
N GLY A 802 -21.16 -16.85 -16.45
CA GLY A 802 -21.72 -18.14 -16.90
C GLY A 802 -22.56 -18.07 -18.19
N THR A 803 -22.38 -19.04 -19.08
CA THR A 803 -22.90 -19.09 -20.46
C THR A 803 -24.35 -19.57 -20.59
N ARG A 804 -25.26 -19.17 -19.68
CA ARG A 804 -26.63 -19.72 -19.66
C ARG A 804 -27.75 -18.70 -19.40
N ALA A 805 -27.48 -17.65 -18.62
CA ALA A 805 -28.45 -16.56 -18.41
C ALA A 805 -28.68 -15.68 -19.67
N GLU A 806 -27.81 -15.79 -20.69
CA GLU A 806 -28.02 -15.11 -21.98
C GLU A 806 -29.09 -15.81 -22.85
N GLU A 807 -29.62 -16.96 -22.44
CA GLU A 807 -30.74 -17.64 -23.12
C GLU A 807 -32.09 -17.19 -22.54
N ASP A 808 -32.27 -17.23 -21.22
CA ASP A 808 -33.57 -16.92 -20.58
C ASP A 808 -34.02 -15.44 -20.75
N GLU A 809 -33.10 -14.46 -20.72
CA GLU A 809 -33.43 -13.03 -20.97
C GLU A 809 -33.92 -12.75 -22.41
N ARG A 810 -33.76 -13.68 -23.35
CA ARG A 810 -34.31 -13.55 -24.72
C ARG A 810 -35.75 -14.02 -24.85
N ASP A 811 -36.25 -14.82 -23.92
CA ASP A 811 -37.57 -15.44 -24.02
C ASP A 811 -38.65 -14.62 -23.30
N GLU A 812 -38.34 -13.88 -22.22
CA GLU A 812 -39.31 -12.99 -21.56
C GLU A 812 -39.60 -11.71 -22.37
N VAL A 813 -38.58 -11.10 -23.00
CA VAL A 813 -38.75 -9.88 -23.82
C VAL A 813 -39.54 -10.15 -25.10
N ALA A 814 -39.63 -11.41 -25.54
CA ALA A 814 -40.36 -11.81 -26.75
C ALA A 814 -41.90 -11.81 -26.61
N VAL A 815 -42.45 -11.59 -25.40
CA VAL A 815 -43.89 -11.77 -25.11
C VAL A 815 -44.67 -10.46 -25.00
N GLU A 816 -44.07 -9.33 -24.60
CA GLU A 816 -44.81 -8.07 -24.39
C GLU A 816 -44.91 -7.15 -25.63
N GLU A 817 -44.01 -7.22 -26.61
CA GLU A 817 -44.04 -6.35 -27.79
C GLU A 817 -44.78 -6.96 -29.00
N ALA A 818 -46.09 -7.17 -28.87
CA ALA A 818 -46.95 -7.67 -29.96
C ALA A 818 -48.29 -6.92 -30.11
N SER A 819 -48.27 -5.64 -30.49
CA SER A 819 -49.39 -4.95 -31.15
C SER A 819 -48.92 -3.73 -31.99
N PRO A 820 -49.68 -3.25 -33.01
CA PRO A 820 -49.02 -2.79 -34.25
C PRO A 820 -49.28 -1.33 -34.71
N ILE A 821 -48.32 -0.75 -35.46
CA ILE A 821 -48.45 0.37 -36.46
C ILE A 821 -48.68 1.78 -35.82
N THR A 822 -48.05 2.92 -36.19
CA THR A 822 -47.46 3.42 -37.47
C THR A 822 -46.31 4.48 -37.30
N THR A 823 -45.28 4.39 -38.14
CA THR A 823 -44.45 5.48 -38.77
C THR A 823 -43.69 6.59 -37.99
N HIS A 824 -42.35 6.48 -38.01
CA HIS A 824 -41.33 7.53 -38.33
C HIS A 824 -40.90 8.57 -37.24
N PRO A 825 -39.70 9.22 -37.33
CA PRO A 825 -38.42 8.60 -36.94
C PRO A 825 -37.43 9.52 -36.16
N CYS A 826 -36.60 9.01 -35.23
CA CYS A 826 -35.22 9.53 -35.02
C CYS A 826 -34.32 8.72 -34.05
N PHE A 827 -33.10 8.45 -34.54
CA PHE A 827 -31.82 8.24 -33.86
C PHE A 827 -31.71 8.19 -32.32
N HIS A 828 -31.17 7.08 -31.81
CA HIS A 828 -30.04 7.14 -30.87
C HIS A 828 -29.05 5.96 -31.04
N VAL A 829 -27.81 6.17 -30.59
CA VAL A 829 -26.62 5.38 -30.96
C VAL A 829 -26.19 4.51 -29.78
N HIS A 830 -25.87 3.23 -30.03
CA HIS A 830 -25.36 2.32 -29.00
C HIS A 830 -24.06 1.59 -29.35
N SER A 831 -23.23 1.48 -28.32
CA SER A 831 -21.82 1.07 -28.30
C SER A 831 -21.65 -0.47 -28.25
N PRO A 832 -20.43 -1.00 -28.47
CA PRO A 832 -20.20 -2.43 -28.64
C PRO A 832 -19.68 -3.16 -27.38
N LEU A 833 -20.09 -4.42 -27.20
CA LEU A 833 -19.66 -5.32 -26.12
C LEU A 833 -18.32 -6.07 -26.39
N PRO A 834 -17.61 -6.54 -25.33
CA PRO A 834 -16.28 -7.17 -25.41
C PRO A 834 -16.29 -8.67 -25.74
N ARG A 835 -15.09 -9.23 -25.98
CA ARG A 835 -14.87 -10.56 -26.58
C ARG A 835 -14.21 -11.55 -25.61
N VAL A 836 -14.78 -12.75 -25.44
CA VAL A 836 -14.18 -13.87 -24.69
C VAL A 836 -13.16 -14.63 -25.57
N VAL A 837 -12.12 -15.19 -24.94
CA VAL A 837 -11.13 -16.07 -25.58
C VAL A 837 -11.07 -17.40 -24.82
N THR A 838 -11.33 -18.50 -25.53
CA THR A 838 -11.12 -19.88 -25.05
C THR A 838 -9.80 -20.46 -25.57
N PRO A 839 -9.20 -21.45 -24.88
CA PRO A 839 -7.98 -22.12 -25.33
C PRO A 839 -8.24 -23.06 -26.54
N PRO A 840 -7.23 -23.32 -27.38
CA PRO A 840 -7.38 -24.22 -28.52
C PRO A 840 -7.43 -25.70 -28.10
N PRO A 841 -8.18 -26.56 -28.82
CA PRO A 841 -8.24 -27.99 -28.55
C PRO A 841 -6.97 -28.73 -28.99
N GLN A 842 -6.78 -29.91 -28.40
CA GLN A 842 -5.81 -30.91 -28.84
C GLN A 842 -6.23 -31.45 -30.23
N HIS A 843 -5.26 -31.81 -31.07
CA HIS A 843 -5.51 -32.52 -32.32
C HIS A 843 -5.12 -33.98 -32.15
N ASP A 844 -6.02 -34.88 -32.52
CA ASP A 844 -5.84 -36.32 -32.40
C ASP A 844 -4.80 -36.92 -33.34
N SER A 845 -4.36 -38.11 -32.93
CA SER A 845 -3.51 -39.08 -33.60
C SER A 845 -3.81 -39.32 -35.09
N PHE A 846 -2.76 -39.61 -35.87
CA PHE A 846 -2.76 -40.70 -36.86
C PHE A 846 -1.33 -41.14 -37.22
N TYR A 847 -1.09 -42.46 -37.20
CA TYR A 847 0.17 -43.18 -37.55
C TYR A 847 1.40 -42.90 -36.63
N LEU A 848 2.17 -43.89 -36.16
CA LEU A 848 2.43 -45.27 -36.60
C LEU A 848 2.37 -46.32 -35.46
N HIS A 849 2.19 -47.58 -35.85
CA HIS A 849 2.14 -48.78 -34.98
C HIS A 849 3.53 -49.43 -34.79
N ARG A 850 3.71 -50.14 -33.66
CA ARG A 850 4.83 -51.07 -33.30
C ARG A 850 6.18 -50.33 -33.05
N LEU A 851 6.99 -50.73 -32.08
CA LEU A 851 7.13 -52.03 -31.41
C LEU A 851 6.91 -51.96 -29.89
N ASN A 852 6.28 -53.00 -29.33
CA ASN A 852 6.52 -53.38 -27.95
C ASN A 852 7.84 -54.16 -27.92
N ASP A 853 8.65 -53.95 -26.88
CA ASP A 853 9.34 -55.03 -26.19
C ASP A 853 9.39 -54.66 -24.70
N HIS A 854 8.87 -55.54 -23.85
CA HIS A 854 9.17 -55.52 -22.41
C HIS A 854 10.55 -56.16 -22.21
N GLU A 855 11.31 -55.71 -21.21
CA GLU A 855 11.77 -56.57 -20.11
C GLU A 855 12.71 -55.84 -19.11
N HIS A 856 12.38 -56.03 -17.82
CA HIS A 856 13.27 -56.22 -16.66
C HIS A 856 14.36 -55.22 -16.16
N LEU A 857 14.16 -54.88 -14.87
CA LEU A 857 15.12 -54.90 -13.74
C LEU A 857 15.97 -53.66 -13.34
N ASN A 858 15.53 -53.05 -12.22
CA ASN A 858 16.28 -52.74 -10.98
C ASN A 858 17.81 -52.59 -11.01
N ILE A 859 18.31 -51.37 -10.76
CA ILE A 859 19.53 -51.08 -9.96
C ILE A 859 19.26 -49.77 -9.18
N LEU A 860 18.84 -49.82 -7.90
CA LEU A 860 19.68 -49.78 -6.68
C LEU A 860 20.58 -48.54 -6.53
N PHE A 861 20.24 -47.68 -5.56
CA PHE A 861 21.12 -46.65 -5.01
C PHE A 861 22.12 -47.30 -4.03
N PRO A 862 23.44 -47.08 -4.14
CA PRO A 862 24.41 -47.53 -3.15
C PRO A 862 24.58 -46.52 -2.01
N SER A 863 24.75 -47.04 -0.79
CA SER A 863 25.15 -46.28 0.40
C SER A 863 26.22 -47.07 1.18
N ASN A 864 27.08 -46.34 1.92
CA ASN A 864 28.15 -46.82 2.81
C ASN A 864 29.39 -47.41 2.08
N ALA A 865 30.64 -47.21 2.51
CA ALA A 865 31.16 -47.02 3.86
C ALA A 865 32.61 -46.48 3.91
N LEU A 866 32.95 -45.70 4.97
CA LEU A 866 34.27 -45.56 5.67
C LEU A 866 35.51 -45.08 4.85
N VAL A 867 36.51 -44.34 5.36
CA VAL A 867 37.19 -44.22 6.68
C VAL A 867 37.54 -42.73 6.91
N ALA A 868 37.13 -42.10 8.02
CA ALA A 868 37.94 -41.66 9.19
C ALA A 868 39.08 -40.65 8.86
N ASP A 869 39.34 -39.56 9.62
CA ASP A 869 38.88 -39.13 10.97
C ASP A 869 38.27 -37.68 10.88
N ASP A 870 38.03 -36.84 11.91
CA ASP A 870 38.32 -36.86 13.36
C ASP A 870 37.37 -35.91 14.18
N GLU A 871 37.27 -36.16 15.51
CA GLU A 871 36.84 -35.39 16.71
C GLU A 871 35.83 -34.17 16.72
N PRO A 872 35.22 -33.80 17.89
CA PRO A 872 33.75 -33.65 17.99
C PRO A 872 33.16 -32.22 17.97
N PRO A 873 31.83 -32.08 17.75
CA PRO A 873 31.11 -30.81 17.90
C PRO A 873 30.81 -30.48 19.36
N ILE A 874 31.12 -29.24 19.76
CA ILE A 874 30.87 -28.73 21.11
C ILE A 874 29.42 -28.22 21.21
N GLU A 875 28.63 -28.78 22.13
CA GLU A 875 27.35 -28.20 22.55
C GLU A 875 27.58 -26.97 23.45
N TRP A 876 26.84 -25.89 23.23
CA TRP A 876 26.84 -24.73 24.15
C TRP A 876 25.45 -24.54 24.75
N GLU A 877 25.26 -25.06 25.94
CA GLU A 877 24.22 -24.57 26.83
C GLU A 877 24.45 -23.09 27.12
N PHE A 878 23.37 -22.30 27.22
CA PHE A 878 23.45 -20.94 27.76
C PHE A 878 22.43 -20.74 28.88
N ASN A 879 22.79 -21.25 30.07
CA ASN A 879 22.13 -20.92 31.32
C ASN A 879 23.09 -20.19 32.27
N THR A 880 22.60 -19.08 32.83
CA THR A 880 22.94 -18.53 34.15
C THR A 880 24.39 -18.17 34.54
N MET A 881 24.76 -16.89 34.37
CA MET A 881 25.44 -15.99 35.34
C MET A 881 24.99 -14.55 34.97
N ILE A 882 24.68 -13.58 35.83
CA ILE A 882 24.88 -13.33 37.27
C ILE A 882 26.36 -13.24 37.69
N ARG A 883 27.01 -12.16 37.26
CA ARG A 883 27.52 -11.12 38.16
C ARG A 883 27.61 -9.78 37.41
#